data_AF-F4Q2T5-F1
#
_entry.id   AF-F4Q2T5-F1
#
_cell.length_a   1.000
_cell.length_b   1.000
_cell.length_c   1.000
_cell.angle_alpha   90.00
_cell.angle_beta   90.00
_cell.angle_gamma   90.00
#
_symmetry.space_group_name_H-M   'P 1'
#
loop_
_entity.id
_entity.type
_entity.pdbx_description
1 polymer ?
#
loop_
_entity_poly.entity_id
_entity_poly.type
_entity_poly.pdbx_seq_one_letter_code
_entity_poly.pdbx_strand_id
1 'polypeptide(L)'
;METSTTSTSSPVEEATVSVPEGRIITGSDFNDFGLFSASDNNNNNNSTTSRQDLNLQTSHGFLVHDMLSAEECDFYVKESESKGYRTIEKEFPKEYRNNLRYIGKNKDLSNILWKRLEQHFKKEEIEGVRPYGFDQDGIWIPLELDDCFTFGRYEPGGRFKPHLDAVYASEQNKRSIYTMQIYLNDEFEGGHTNFYLPANPLELDTHVLTESVKPRKGSAILFNHDTLHEGAEVLSGRKYIMRVDMMFLRIHQGLNLTDQQKADMKLAKEIFFLADSFEKDKGDLETAISTYVKAQMMLAQYPSTELKKSNDDLSTATSSTSAKIIIRGFQPEDDYFTKVPEYLFFSILNMLSITDIGRFRSTSKSYFKTLTKDALWKNVYIKNYSYSAFKFEEPNVHVQEERLEKKKGILGTLAQRFKKMTVAPASEPTKCWYLTVKNIQSFTKGKFIYIDFGSEYIKYSNYSSAYLSDLSRASLHQDYSPHYVMSSMDRETWNIGRSAHGTIQTPVIGGCFDIGRLTTNYQIIRHILTAGFNERYNISSPIHMALSPGQMTQLPFLKQLHGKLFSTSFIVKDAALLVLQVHGLESGTVVMMGHGATSIVCIVNRKHVKVVSFPVTGSTIAHYTTARAQEYGTEAKIFLQSRREPLKERYYELCQVSMDYKADASKGSVSDSLRFSAPEILFDPALNQIKSAGIVESTLSLIKSIPEHASLLNNVVITGGNSCWKHFEERFTRDIQRIDKEINVYASHVSERQYDVLKGLKLDSCLTKSIHDIKLN
;
A
#
# COMPACT_ATOMS: atom_id res chain seq x y z
N MET A 1 -25.30 -57.86 9.10
CA MET A 1 -24.25 -57.41 10.04
C MET A 1 -24.12 -55.92 9.84
N GLU A 2 -24.95 -55.18 10.58
CA GLU A 2 -24.82 -53.73 10.73
C GLU A 2 -23.64 -53.46 11.64
N THR A 3 -22.70 -52.64 11.19
CA THR A 3 -21.66 -52.09 12.05
C THR A 3 -21.88 -50.60 12.19
N SER A 4 -22.35 -50.23 13.38
CA SER A 4 -22.45 -48.89 13.91
C SER A 4 -21.09 -48.18 13.93
N THR A 5 -21.03 -46.97 13.39
CA THR A 5 -19.96 -46.00 13.69
C THR A 5 -20.57 -44.70 14.19
N THR A 6 -20.68 -44.59 15.52
CA THR A 6 -20.79 -43.32 16.22
C THR A 6 -19.39 -42.77 16.47
N SER A 7 -19.07 -41.58 15.95
CA SER A 7 -18.02 -40.73 16.52
C SER A 7 -18.21 -39.25 16.11
N THR A 8 -18.84 -38.52 17.02
CA THR A 8 -18.46 -37.16 17.48
C THR A 8 -18.13 -36.10 16.42
N SER A 9 -19.09 -35.21 16.16
CA SER A 9 -18.86 -33.89 15.60
C SER A 9 -18.07 -33.03 16.59
N SER A 10 -16.81 -32.76 16.29
CA SER A 10 -16.07 -31.66 16.92
C SER A 10 -16.78 -30.34 16.59
N PRO A 11 -16.96 -29.42 17.54
CA PRO A 11 -17.49 -28.10 17.22
C PRO A 11 -16.49 -27.38 16.32
N VAL A 12 -17.02 -26.78 15.25
CA VAL A 12 -16.30 -25.90 14.34
C VAL A 12 -15.78 -24.73 15.18
N GLU A 13 -14.48 -24.71 15.47
CA GLU A 13 -13.79 -23.49 15.88
C GLU A 13 -13.83 -22.52 14.70
N GLU A 14 -14.80 -21.61 14.73
CA GLU A 14 -14.86 -20.47 13.82
C GLU A 14 -13.57 -19.66 13.94
N ALA A 15 -12.92 -19.44 12.80
CA ALA A 15 -11.66 -18.74 12.68
C ALA A 15 -11.72 -17.35 13.34
N THR A 16 -10.95 -17.19 14.40
CA THR A 16 -10.76 -15.95 15.16
C THR A 16 -9.93 -14.96 14.33
N VAL A 17 -10.60 -13.97 13.73
CA VAL A 17 -9.94 -12.85 13.04
C VAL A 17 -9.55 -11.79 14.08
N SER A 18 -8.24 -11.54 14.23
CA SER A 18 -7.71 -10.56 15.17
C SER A 18 -7.89 -9.12 14.65
N VAL A 19 -8.36 -8.25 15.54
CA VAL A 19 -8.43 -6.78 15.36
C VAL A 19 -7.89 -6.11 16.64
N PRO A 20 -7.68 -4.78 16.69
CA PRO A 20 -6.61 -4.15 17.49
C PRO A 20 -6.78 -4.32 19.00
N GLU A 21 -5.68 -4.35 19.74
CA GLU A 21 -5.50 -4.81 21.14
C GLU A 21 -5.62 -6.32 21.38
N GLY A 22 -5.69 -7.18 20.35
CA GLY A 22 -6.12 -8.55 20.63
C GLY A 22 -7.55 -8.59 21.21
N ARG A 23 -8.36 -7.54 20.92
CA ARG A 23 -9.81 -7.52 21.14
C ARG A 23 -10.39 -8.67 20.34
N ILE A 24 -10.52 -9.83 20.98
CA ILE A 24 -11.44 -10.87 20.52
C ILE A 24 -12.78 -10.15 20.42
N ILE A 25 -13.37 -10.12 19.25
CA ILE A 25 -14.77 -9.69 19.08
C ILE A 25 -15.56 -10.55 20.07
N THR A 26 -15.95 -9.97 21.20
CA THR A 26 -16.54 -10.73 22.30
C THR A 26 -18.00 -11.10 22.02
N GLY A 27 -18.59 -10.53 20.95
CA GLY A 27 -19.92 -10.83 20.41
C GLY A 27 -20.13 -10.25 18.99
N SER A 28 -21.25 -10.53 18.34
CA SER A 28 -21.54 -10.05 16.97
C SER A 28 -21.61 -8.52 16.86
N ASP A 29 -21.42 -7.96 15.65
CA ASP A 29 -21.64 -6.53 15.36
C ASP A 29 -23.06 -6.07 15.78
N PHE A 30 -23.19 -4.80 16.16
CA PHE A 30 -24.41 -4.25 16.77
C PHE A 30 -25.20 -3.36 15.82
N ASN A 31 -26.52 -3.31 16.02
CA ASN A 31 -27.44 -2.63 15.14
C ASN A 31 -27.40 -1.10 15.28
N ASP A 32 -27.87 -0.43 14.24
CA ASP A 32 -28.09 1.01 14.23
C ASP A 32 -29.36 1.43 14.97
N PHE A 33 -29.32 2.63 15.54
CA PHE A 33 -30.53 3.29 16.01
C PHE A 33 -31.37 3.71 14.79
N GLY A 34 -32.46 2.99 14.51
CA GLY A 34 -33.24 3.13 13.27
C GLY A 34 -33.94 4.49 13.03
N LEU A 35 -33.83 5.44 13.96
CA LEU A 35 -34.40 6.78 13.92
C LEU A 35 -33.33 7.87 14.11
N PHE A 36 -32.10 7.68 13.61
CA PHE A 36 -31.22 8.82 13.37
C PHE A 36 -32.01 9.80 12.50
N SER A 37 -32.40 10.93 13.08
CA SER A 37 -33.54 11.72 12.61
C SER A 37 -33.49 11.93 11.09
N ALA A 38 -34.61 11.80 10.38
CA ALA A 38 -34.70 12.08 8.94
C ALA A 38 -34.33 13.55 8.59
N SER A 39 -34.09 14.39 9.60
CA SER A 39 -33.51 15.73 9.50
C SER A 39 -31.97 15.78 9.41
N ASP A 40 -31.22 14.74 9.79
CA ASP A 40 -29.75 14.79 9.76
C ASP A 40 -29.15 14.58 8.35
N ASN A 41 -29.98 14.14 7.40
CA ASN A 41 -29.61 14.02 5.97
C ASN A 41 -29.96 15.27 5.14
N ASN A 42 -30.68 16.25 5.71
CA ASN A 42 -31.00 17.51 5.06
C ASN A 42 -30.41 18.68 5.86
N ASN A 43 -29.45 19.39 5.25
CA ASN A 43 -28.83 20.61 5.75
C ASN A 43 -29.76 21.49 6.63
N ASN A 44 -29.26 21.87 7.82
CA ASN A 44 -29.75 22.92 8.73
C ASN A 44 -30.64 22.55 9.93
N ASN A 45 -30.45 21.43 10.60
CA ASN A 45 -30.87 21.33 12.01
C ASN A 45 -29.63 21.38 12.91
N ASN A 46 -29.41 22.55 13.52
CA ASN A 46 -28.47 22.74 14.62
C ASN A 46 -28.82 21.73 15.73
N SER A 47 -28.11 20.61 15.80
CA SER A 47 -28.02 19.86 17.04
C SER A 47 -27.47 20.84 18.09
N THR A 48 -28.20 21.00 19.20
CA THR A 48 -27.86 21.90 20.30
C THR A 48 -26.73 21.31 21.16
N THR A 49 -25.72 20.70 20.55
CA THR A 49 -24.54 20.21 21.27
C THR A 49 -23.75 21.40 21.81
N SER A 50 -23.37 21.33 23.08
CA SER A 50 -22.58 22.38 23.73
C SER A 50 -21.21 21.86 24.12
N ARG A 51 -20.17 22.62 23.78
CA ARG A 51 -18.77 22.29 24.08
C ARG A 51 -18.33 22.92 25.41
N GLN A 52 -17.55 22.16 26.19
CA GLN A 52 -16.83 22.64 27.36
C GLN A 52 -15.36 22.20 27.27
N ASP A 53 -14.43 23.13 27.43
CA ASP A 53 -12.99 22.80 27.43
C ASP A 53 -12.55 22.20 28.76
N LEU A 54 -11.63 21.24 28.72
CA LEU A 54 -11.00 20.67 29.91
C LEU A 54 -9.69 21.40 30.20
N ASN A 55 -9.36 21.55 31.49
CA ASN A 55 -8.08 22.14 31.89
C ASN A 55 -6.93 21.11 31.88
N LEU A 56 -6.49 20.72 30.69
CA LEU A 56 -5.35 19.81 30.49
C LEU A 56 -4.08 20.60 30.15
N GLN A 57 -2.98 20.32 30.86
CA GLN A 57 -1.74 21.13 30.76
C GLN A 57 -0.82 20.71 29.61
N THR A 58 -0.77 19.41 29.30
CA THR A 58 0.19 18.82 28.35
C THR A 58 -0.45 18.15 27.15
N SER A 59 -1.78 18.24 27.03
CA SER A 59 -2.57 17.65 25.97
C SER A 59 -3.85 18.47 25.74
N HIS A 60 -4.64 18.08 24.74
CA HIS A 60 -5.95 18.68 24.48
C HIS A 60 -7.06 17.78 25.01
N GLY A 61 -8.16 18.40 25.43
CA GLY A 61 -9.36 17.68 25.78
C GLY A 61 -10.56 18.60 25.97
N PHE A 62 -11.73 18.10 25.61
CA PHE A 62 -12.99 18.82 25.70
C PHE A 62 -14.17 17.85 25.84
N LEU A 63 -15.26 18.37 26.39
CA LEU A 63 -16.56 17.72 26.49
C LEU A 63 -17.49 18.29 25.43
N VAL A 64 -18.35 17.43 24.91
CA VAL A 64 -19.50 17.82 24.09
C VAL A 64 -20.74 17.18 24.70
N HIS A 65 -21.65 18.01 25.20
CA HIS A 65 -22.93 17.54 25.72
C HIS A 65 -23.90 17.22 24.58
N ASP A 66 -24.80 16.27 24.86
CA ASP A 66 -25.89 15.88 23.97
C ASP A 66 -25.38 15.36 22.59
N MET A 67 -24.20 14.70 22.59
CA MET A 67 -23.64 14.01 21.43
C MET A 67 -24.48 12.81 20.99
N LEU A 68 -25.06 12.11 21.97
CA LEU A 68 -26.17 11.20 21.78
C LEU A 68 -27.39 11.72 22.55
N SER A 69 -28.56 11.57 21.96
CA SER A 69 -29.84 11.76 22.63
C SER A 69 -30.06 10.69 23.71
N ALA A 70 -30.99 10.95 24.63
CA ALA A 70 -31.34 9.99 25.68
C ALA A 70 -31.84 8.66 25.10
N GLU A 71 -32.61 8.73 24.00
CA GLU A 71 -33.15 7.57 23.28
C GLU A 71 -32.06 6.75 22.60
N GLU A 72 -31.09 7.41 21.95
CA GLU A 72 -29.90 6.75 21.38
C GLU A 72 -29.08 6.05 22.47
N CYS A 73 -28.87 6.71 23.61
CA CYS A 73 -28.19 6.12 24.76
C CYS A 73 -28.92 4.86 25.28
N ASP A 74 -30.24 4.94 25.49
CA ASP A 74 -31.04 3.81 25.98
C ASP A 74 -31.05 2.64 24.99
N PHE A 75 -31.06 2.93 23.69
CA PHE A 75 -30.92 1.93 22.65
C PHE A 75 -29.58 1.21 22.76
N TYR A 76 -28.46 1.94 22.83
CA TYR A 76 -27.13 1.33 22.89
C TYR A 76 -26.85 0.58 24.20
N VAL A 77 -27.45 0.98 25.32
CA VAL A 77 -27.43 0.17 26.56
C VAL A 77 -28.15 -1.16 26.35
N LYS A 78 -29.36 -1.15 25.78
CA LYS A 78 -30.13 -2.39 25.52
C LYS A 78 -29.43 -3.30 24.51
N GLU A 79 -28.91 -2.71 23.43
CA GLU A 79 -28.21 -3.44 22.38
C GLU A 79 -26.96 -4.11 22.96
N SER A 80 -26.11 -3.38 23.68
CA SER A 80 -24.89 -3.94 24.30
C SER A 80 -25.18 -5.01 25.36
N GLU A 81 -26.23 -4.85 26.18
CA GLU A 81 -26.70 -5.91 27.09
C GLU A 81 -27.13 -7.17 26.34
N SER A 82 -27.84 -7.03 25.21
CA SER A 82 -28.31 -8.17 24.40
C SER A 82 -27.16 -8.94 23.75
N LYS A 83 -26.05 -8.27 23.42
CA LYS A 83 -24.84 -8.88 22.85
C LYS A 83 -23.99 -9.62 23.88
N GLY A 84 -24.11 -9.22 25.15
CA GLY A 84 -23.50 -9.90 26.29
C GLY A 84 -22.12 -9.36 26.64
N TYR A 85 -21.98 -8.88 27.88
CA TYR A 85 -20.72 -8.42 28.45
C TYR A 85 -19.87 -9.57 28.99
N ARG A 86 -18.54 -9.48 28.84
CA ARG A 86 -17.57 -10.46 29.36
C ARG A 86 -16.64 -9.84 30.40
N THR A 87 -16.12 -10.66 31.30
CA THR A 87 -15.08 -10.25 32.25
C THR A 87 -13.73 -10.08 31.55
N ILE A 88 -12.93 -9.13 32.04
CA ILE A 88 -11.56 -8.83 31.57
C ILE A 88 -10.50 -9.25 32.60
N GLU A 89 -10.86 -10.08 33.57
CA GLU A 89 -9.95 -10.56 34.63
C GLU A 89 -8.77 -11.39 34.13
N LYS A 90 -8.81 -11.83 32.88
CA LYS A 90 -7.68 -12.49 32.22
C LYS A 90 -6.64 -11.48 31.67
N GLU A 91 -7.07 -10.24 31.46
CA GLU A 91 -6.25 -9.16 30.90
C GLU A 91 -5.73 -8.23 32.02
N PHE A 92 -6.50 -8.05 33.10
CA PHE A 92 -6.19 -7.12 34.17
C PHE A 92 -6.46 -7.71 35.57
N PRO A 93 -5.62 -7.42 36.58
CA PRO A 93 -5.94 -7.63 37.98
C PRO A 93 -7.19 -6.85 38.38
N LYS A 94 -8.06 -7.46 39.21
CA LYS A 94 -9.34 -6.85 39.64
C LYS A 94 -9.15 -5.53 40.37
N GLU A 95 -8.04 -5.39 41.09
CA GLU A 95 -7.66 -4.20 41.85
C GLU A 95 -7.24 -3.05 40.93
N TYR A 96 -6.86 -3.36 39.69
CA TYR A 96 -6.45 -2.38 38.67
C TYR A 96 -7.63 -1.98 37.77
N ARG A 97 -8.36 -2.97 37.23
CA ARG A 97 -9.52 -2.76 36.35
C ARG A 97 -10.48 -3.94 36.44
N ASN A 98 -11.77 -3.67 36.63
CA ASN A 98 -12.77 -4.72 36.90
C ASN A 98 -14.12 -4.51 36.21
N ASN A 99 -14.16 -3.73 35.13
CA ASN A 99 -15.38 -3.58 34.34
C ASN A 99 -15.64 -4.78 33.45
N LEU A 100 -16.90 -4.99 33.07
CA LEU A 100 -17.24 -5.93 32.02
C LEU A 100 -17.20 -5.23 30.66
N ARG A 101 -16.84 -5.98 29.60
CA ARG A 101 -16.58 -5.43 28.26
C ARG A 101 -17.35 -6.17 27.17
N TYR A 102 -17.90 -5.40 26.24
CA TYR A 102 -18.40 -5.87 24.95
C TYR A 102 -17.75 -5.04 23.83
N ILE A 103 -17.34 -5.68 22.74
CA ILE A 103 -16.71 -5.02 21.59
C ILE A 103 -17.45 -5.45 20.33
N GLY A 104 -17.84 -4.49 19.50
CA GLY A 104 -18.51 -4.72 18.22
C GLY A 104 -18.25 -3.59 17.23
N LYS A 105 -18.54 -3.81 15.95
CA LYS A 105 -18.34 -2.78 14.92
C LYS A 105 -19.65 -2.14 14.47
N ASN A 106 -19.59 -0.86 14.12
CA ASN A 106 -20.67 -0.13 13.48
C ASN A 106 -20.16 1.11 12.73
N LYS A 107 -20.16 1.05 11.40
CA LYS A 107 -19.67 2.13 10.54
C LYS A 107 -20.61 3.32 10.45
N ASP A 108 -21.92 3.10 10.51
CA ASP A 108 -22.90 4.16 10.35
C ASP A 108 -22.94 5.07 11.59
N LEU A 109 -22.86 4.49 12.79
CA LEU A 109 -22.64 5.24 14.02
C LEU A 109 -21.33 6.05 14.01
N SER A 110 -20.22 5.46 13.53
CA SER A 110 -18.95 6.16 13.38
C SER A 110 -19.11 7.43 12.51
N ASN A 111 -19.75 7.30 11.34
CA ASN A 111 -20.01 8.42 10.44
C ASN A 111 -20.89 9.51 11.08
N ILE A 112 -21.91 9.13 11.84
CA ILE A 112 -22.84 10.07 12.50
C ILE A 112 -22.13 10.83 13.62
N LEU A 113 -21.40 10.12 14.49
CA LEU A 113 -20.63 10.74 15.56
C LEU A 113 -19.54 11.66 15.02
N TRP A 114 -18.87 11.26 13.93
CA TRP A 114 -17.89 12.10 13.24
C TRP A 114 -18.49 13.44 12.81
N LYS A 115 -19.64 13.40 12.10
CA LYS A 115 -20.34 14.62 11.66
C LYS A 115 -20.75 15.53 12.82
N ARG A 116 -21.24 14.95 13.92
CA ARG A 116 -21.63 15.70 15.13
C ARG A 116 -20.42 16.34 15.80
N LEU A 117 -19.28 15.64 15.79
CA LEU A 117 -18.04 16.03 16.46
C LEU A 117 -17.24 17.10 15.69
N GLU A 118 -17.17 17.00 14.36
CA GLU A 118 -16.27 17.80 13.50
C GLU A 118 -16.38 19.31 13.75
N GLN A 119 -17.61 19.82 13.89
CA GLN A 119 -17.88 21.25 14.13
C GLN A 119 -17.34 21.78 15.45
N HIS A 120 -16.99 20.91 16.39
CA HIS A 120 -16.56 21.31 17.73
C HIS A 120 -15.06 21.54 17.84
N PHE A 121 -14.23 21.09 16.90
CA PHE A 121 -12.78 21.23 17.02
C PHE A 121 -12.28 22.66 16.86
N LYS A 122 -11.27 23.03 17.65
CA LYS A 122 -10.43 24.20 17.42
C LYS A 122 -9.23 23.81 16.57
N LYS A 123 -8.67 24.81 15.88
CA LYS A 123 -7.54 24.65 14.97
C LYS A 123 -6.36 23.93 15.61
N GLU A 124 -5.90 24.39 16.77
CA GLU A 124 -4.80 23.84 17.55
C GLU A 124 -5.01 22.39 18.06
N GLU A 125 -6.23 21.87 18.07
CA GLU A 125 -6.52 20.48 18.47
C GLU A 125 -6.38 19.50 17.30
N ILE A 126 -6.27 20.05 16.08
CA ILE A 126 -6.17 19.32 14.82
C ILE A 126 -4.81 19.58 14.16
N GLU A 127 -4.31 20.81 14.22
CA GLU A 127 -3.04 21.21 13.62
C GLU A 127 -1.89 21.03 14.61
N GLY A 128 -0.86 20.29 14.18
CA GLY A 128 0.35 20.08 14.98
C GLY A 128 0.25 18.94 16.00
N VAL A 129 -0.93 18.33 16.18
CA VAL A 129 -1.08 17.11 16.95
C VAL A 129 -0.53 15.90 16.20
N ARG A 130 0.03 14.95 16.95
CA ARG A 130 0.62 13.71 16.42
C ARG A 130 0.33 12.54 17.38
N PRO A 131 0.31 11.29 16.91
CA PRO A 131 0.23 10.14 17.81
C PRO A 131 1.47 10.13 18.71
N TYR A 132 1.29 9.96 20.02
CA TYR A 132 2.43 9.88 20.94
C TYR A 132 3.26 8.61 20.67
N GLY A 133 4.55 8.65 20.98
CA GLY A 133 5.49 7.55 20.79
C GLY A 133 6.40 7.70 19.57
N PHE A 134 6.96 6.57 19.13
CA PHE A 134 7.97 6.56 18.07
C PHE A 134 7.38 6.79 16.68
N ASP A 135 8.22 7.27 15.75
CA ASP A 135 7.85 7.53 14.36
C ASP A 135 6.60 8.42 14.29
N GLN A 136 6.58 9.51 15.05
CA GLN A 136 5.47 10.48 15.12
C GLN A 136 5.70 11.76 14.29
N ASP A 137 6.93 12.04 13.85
CA ASP A 137 7.30 13.22 13.06
C ASP A 137 6.58 13.34 11.70
N GLY A 138 5.93 14.46 11.45
CA GLY A 138 5.21 14.66 10.20
C GLY A 138 4.01 15.56 10.35
N ILE A 139 3.23 15.67 9.28
CA ILE A 139 1.94 16.34 9.32
C ILE A 139 0.87 15.26 9.38
N TRP A 140 0.06 15.28 10.44
CA TRP A 140 -1.08 14.41 10.64
C TRP A 140 -2.37 15.21 10.47
N ILE A 141 -3.33 14.63 9.74
CA ILE A 141 -4.66 15.22 9.58
C ILE A 141 -5.70 14.25 10.10
N PRO A 142 -6.79 14.75 10.70
CA PRO A 142 -7.87 13.91 11.14
C PRO A 142 -8.56 13.26 9.93
N LEU A 143 -8.99 12.02 10.09
CA LEU A 143 -9.57 11.23 9.01
C LEU A 143 -11.02 10.82 9.33
N GLU A 144 -11.23 10.09 10.42
CA GLU A 144 -12.52 9.47 10.78
C GLU A 144 -12.49 8.97 12.25
N LEU A 145 -13.61 8.48 12.77
CA LEU A 145 -13.64 7.60 13.94
C LEU A 145 -13.44 6.14 13.50
N ASP A 146 -12.83 5.32 14.35
CA ASP A 146 -12.77 3.87 14.10
C ASP A 146 -14.18 3.26 14.05
N ASP A 147 -14.32 2.15 13.33
CA ASP A 147 -15.58 1.40 13.25
C ASP A 147 -15.77 0.49 14.48
N CYS A 148 -14.74 0.29 15.29
CA CYS A 148 -14.72 -0.63 16.45
C CYS A 148 -15.03 0.11 17.76
N PHE A 149 -16.17 -0.22 18.36
CA PHE A 149 -16.62 0.38 19.62
C PHE A 149 -16.39 -0.57 20.79
N THR A 150 -15.97 -0.02 21.92
CA THR A 150 -15.84 -0.74 23.19
C THR A 150 -16.89 -0.25 24.17
N PHE A 151 -17.78 -1.14 24.58
CA PHE A 151 -18.76 -0.91 25.62
C PHE A 151 -18.21 -1.38 26.97
N GLY A 152 -18.32 -0.54 27.99
CA GLY A 152 -17.96 -0.86 29.36
C GLY A 152 -19.17 -0.83 30.29
N ARG A 153 -19.36 -1.89 31.07
CA ARG A 153 -20.33 -1.94 32.18
C ARG A 153 -19.61 -2.03 33.52
N TYR A 154 -19.91 -1.10 34.42
CA TYR A 154 -19.33 -1.02 35.75
C TYR A 154 -20.44 -1.23 36.79
N GLU A 155 -20.27 -2.27 37.60
CA GLU A 155 -21.07 -2.52 38.80
C GLU A 155 -20.53 -1.66 39.96
N PRO A 156 -21.22 -1.56 41.11
CA PRO A 156 -20.66 -0.97 42.31
C PRO A 156 -19.30 -1.59 42.68
N GLY A 157 -18.31 -0.76 43.00
CA GLY A 157 -16.90 -1.14 43.14
C GLY A 157 -16.11 -1.17 41.82
N GLY A 158 -16.78 -0.95 40.68
CA GLY A 158 -16.20 -0.91 39.34
C GLY A 158 -15.31 0.32 39.15
N ARG A 159 -14.10 0.13 38.61
CA ARG A 159 -13.08 1.17 38.43
C ARG A 159 -12.08 0.82 37.33
N PHE A 160 -11.30 1.81 36.93
CA PHE A 160 -10.07 1.63 36.15
C PHE A 160 -9.04 2.63 36.68
N LYS A 161 -7.99 2.12 37.34
CA LYS A 161 -6.91 2.93 37.92
C LYS A 161 -6.21 3.84 36.89
N PRO A 162 -5.41 4.82 37.35
CA PRO A 162 -4.68 5.72 36.47
C PRO A 162 -3.91 4.97 35.36
N HIS A 163 -4.04 5.46 34.13
CA HIS A 163 -3.43 4.89 32.91
C HIS A 163 -3.32 5.93 31.79
N LEU A 164 -2.54 5.57 30.75
CA LEU A 164 -2.58 6.20 29.43
C LEU A 164 -3.28 5.25 28.45
N ASP A 165 -3.91 5.80 27.43
CA ASP A 165 -4.53 5.00 26.37
C ASP A 165 -3.49 4.58 25.32
N ALA A 166 -3.66 3.39 24.75
CA ALA A 166 -2.79 2.89 23.71
C ALA A 166 -3.14 3.49 22.33
N VAL A 167 -2.12 3.79 21.53
CA VAL A 167 -2.29 4.19 20.12
C VAL A 167 -2.74 2.99 19.29
N TYR A 168 -3.88 3.13 18.63
CA TYR A 168 -4.28 2.24 17.56
C TYR A 168 -3.65 2.66 16.22
N ALA A 169 -2.94 1.74 15.55
CA ALA A 169 -2.47 1.90 14.18
C ALA A 169 -3.07 0.83 13.27
N SER A 170 -3.78 1.25 12.22
CA SER A 170 -4.24 0.34 11.16
C SER A 170 -3.18 0.17 10.06
N GLU A 171 -2.38 1.21 9.82
CA GLU A 171 -1.28 1.23 8.84
C GLU A 171 -0.15 2.14 9.32
N GLN A 172 0.97 2.18 8.55
CA GLN A 172 2.12 3.05 8.86
C GLN A 172 1.73 4.48 9.21
N ASN A 173 0.90 5.02 8.33
CA ASN A 173 0.51 6.41 8.31
C ASN A 173 -0.91 6.63 8.81
N LYS A 174 -1.61 5.60 9.33
CA LYS A 174 -2.99 5.73 9.82
C LYS A 174 -3.07 5.31 11.29
N ARG A 175 -3.12 6.28 12.21
CA ARG A 175 -3.02 6.07 13.66
C ARG A 175 -4.01 6.93 14.44
N SER A 176 -4.47 6.45 15.59
CA SER A 176 -5.32 7.21 16.49
C SER A 176 -4.52 8.22 17.31
N ILE A 177 -5.17 9.31 17.72
CA ILE A 177 -4.58 10.31 18.62
C ILE A 177 -5.48 10.58 19.83
N TYR A 178 -6.80 10.56 19.63
CA TYR A 178 -7.78 10.85 20.67
C TYR A 178 -8.61 9.63 21.01
N THR A 179 -8.95 9.53 22.29
CA THR A 179 -10.04 8.70 22.80
C THR A 179 -11.31 9.53 22.82
N MET A 180 -12.40 9.01 22.28
CA MET A 180 -13.75 9.50 22.49
C MET A 180 -14.51 8.54 23.40
N GLN A 181 -14.90 8.99 24.59
CA GLN A 181 -15.72 8.22 25.53
C GLN A 181 -17.09 8.90 25.69
N ILE A 182 -18.17 8.14 25.50
CA ILE A 182 -19.55 8.59 25.62
C ILE A 182 -20.17 7.94 26.85
N TYR A 183 -20.80 8.74 27.70
CA TYR A 183 -21.57 8.25 28.85
C TYR A 183 -22.99 7.90 28.41
N LEU A 184 -23.37 6.62 28.54
CA LEU A 184 -24.67 6.14 28.08
C LEU A 184 -25.76 6.28 29.14
N ASN A 185 -25.40 6.59 30.38
CA ASN A 185 -26.34 6.78 31.48
C ASN A 185 -25.70 7.62 32.60
N ASP A 186 -26.50 8.05 33.58
CA ASP A 186 -26.05 8.88 34.71
C ASP A 186 -26.80 8.59 36.02
N GLU A 187 -27.59 7.50 36.09
CA GLU A 187 -28.30 7.06 37.28
C GLU A 187 -27.40 6.23 38.23
N PHE A 188 -26.25 6.79 38.63
CA PHE A 188 -25.28 6.17 39.53
C PHE A 188 -24.49 7.22 40.35
N GLU A 189 -23.84 6.78 41.42
CA GLU A 189 -22.94 7.62 42.24
C GLU A 189 -21.47 7.23 42.04
N GLY A 190 -20.56 8.21 42.17
CA GLY A 190 -19.14 8.02 41.87
C GLY A 190 -18.87 8.00 40.36
N GLY A 191 -17.92 7.18 39.90
CA GLY A 191 -17.72 6.92 38.48
C GLY A 191 -17.17 8.10 37.65
N HIS A 192 -16.51 9.08 38.26
CA HIS A 192 -15.93 10.22 37.54
C HIS A 192 -14.81 9.78 36.58
N THR A 193 -14.56 10.57 35.54
CA THR A 193 -13.31 10.47 34.78
C THR A 193 -12.38 11.58 35.25
N ASN A 194 -11.33 11.20 35.96
CA ASN A 194 -10.38 12.12 36.58
C ASN A 194 -9.11 12.19 35.71
N PHE A 195 -8.54 13.38 35.58
CA PHE A 195 -7.32 13.66 34.82
C PHE A 195 -6.24 14.21 35.75
N TYR A 196 -4.99 13.85 35.45
CA TYR A 196 -3.84 14.20 36.28
C TYR A 196 -2.73 14.85 35.45
N LEU A 197 -1.79 15.52 36.13
CA LEU A 197 -0.52 15.88 35.52
C LEU A 197 0.25 14.61 35.10
N PRO A 198 1.09 14.69 34.05
CA PRO A 198 1.90 13.55 33.60
C PRO A 198 2.76 12.98 34.72
N ALA A 199 2.58 11.69 34.99
CA ALA A 199 3.31 10.92 35.99
C ALA A 199 3.29 9.44 35.62
N ASN A 200 4.06 8.62 36.33
CA ASN A 200 3.97 7.17 36.19
C ASN A 200 2.60 6.69 36.69
N PRO A 201 1.79 5.99 35.86
CA PRO A 201 0.46 5.50 36.25
C PRO A 201 0.42 4.63 37.51
N LEU A 202 1.53 3.97 37.87
CA LEU A 202 1.60 3.08 39.03
C LEU A 202 2.07 3.76 40.32
N GLU A 203 2.58 5.00 40.25
CA GLU A 203 3.06 5.78 41.39
C GLU A 203 1.94 6.72 41.88
N LEU A 204 0.90 6.13 42.47
CA LEU A 204 -0.34 6.81 42.83
C LEU A 204 -0.17 8.03 43.76
N ASP A 205 0.89 8.05 44.57
CA ASP A 205 1.23 9.13 45.49
C ASP A 205 1.76 10.40 44.79
N THR A 206 2.17 10.27 43.54
CA THR A 206 2.67 11.39 42.72
C THR A 206 1.58 12.09 41.93
N HIS A 207 0.34 11.55 41.91
CA HIS A 207 -0.72 12.02 41.04
C HIS A 207 -1.35 13.32 41.55
N VAL A 208 -1.33 14.34 40.69
CA VAL A 208 -1.94 15.65 40.95
C VAL A 208 -3.15 15.82 40.06
N LEU A 209 -4.35 15.82 40.65
CA LEU A 209 -5.62 15.97 39.94
C LEU A 209 -5.70 17.37 39.29
N THR A 210 -5.95 17.41 37.99
CA THR A 210 -6.09 18.66 37.22
C THR A 210 -7.52 18.96 36.83
N GLU A 211 -8.30 17.92 36.51
CA GLU A 211 -9.68 18.04 36.03
C GLU A 211 -10.48 16.80 36.43
N SER A 212 -11.78 16.97 36.71
CA SER A 212 -12.68 15.87 37.05
C SER A 212 -14.01 16.01 36.34
N VAL A 213 -14.35 15.00 35.54
CA VAL A 213 -15.57 14.99 34.75
C VAL A 213 -16.59 14.05 35.39
N LYS A 214 -17.70 14.64 35.84
CA LYS A 214 -18.89 13.89 36.26
C LYS A 214 -19.64 13.39 35.01
N PRO A 215 -19.94 12.08 34.91
CA PRO A 215 -20.74 11.53 33.82
C PRO A 215 -22.11 12.19 33.72
N ARG A 216 -22.49 12.54 32.49
CA ARG A 216 -23.83 13.01 32.12
C ARG A 216 -24.26 12.24 30.88
N LYS A 217 -25.44 11.64 30.93
CA LYS A 217 -25.98 10.84 29.82
C LYS A 217 -25.93 11.63 28.50
N GLY A 218 -25.49 10.98 27.43
CA GLY A 218 -25.37 11.56 26.10
C GLY A 218 -24.14 12.44 25.88
N SER A 219 -23.36 12.76 26.93
CA SER A 219 -22.15 13.58 26.79
C SER A 219 -20.97 12.72 26.33
N ALA A 220 -20.17 13.26 25.41
CA ALA A 220 -18.90 12.68 24.98
C ALA A 220 -17.73 13.50 25.50
N ILE A 221 -16.69 12.83 25.96
CA ILE A 221 -15.40 13.42 26.29
C ILE A 221 -14.37 12.99 25.25
N LEU A 222 -13.56 13.94 24.77
CA LEU A 222 -12.41 13.69 23.92
C LEU A 222 -11.13 14.16 24.60
N PHE A 223 -10.08 13.35 24.53
CA PHE A 223 -8.75 13.67 25.06
C PHE A 223 -7.64 12.87 24.37
N ASN A 224 -6.42 13.40 24.31
CA ASN A 224 -5.28 12.70 23.71
C ASN A 224 -4.91 11.43 24.48
N HIS A 225 -4.42 10.41 23.78
CA HIS A 225 -4.03 9.12 24.35
C HIS A 225 -2.93 9.19 25.41
N ASP A 226 -2.04 10.20 25.35
CA ASP A 226 -0.99 10.46 26.35
C ASP A 226 -1.45 11.30 27.56
N THR A 227 -2.76 11.39 27.79
CA THR A 227 -3.33 12.05 28.99
C THR A 227 -3.51 11.05 30.13
N LEU A 228 -2.84 11.28 31.26
CA LEU A 228 -3.00 10.44 32.46
C LEU A 228 -4.39 10.62 33.05
N HIS A 229 -5.16 9.54 33.11
CA HIS A 229 -6.54 9.57 33.57
C HIS A 229 -6.97 8.26 34.24
N GLU A 230 -8.07 8.32 35.00
CA GLU A 230 -8.71 7.14 35.59
C GLU A 230 -10.24 7.15 35.40
N GLY A 231 -10.84 5.96 35.54
CA GLY A 231 -12.26 5.80 35.81
C GLY A 231 -12.46 5.55 37.29
N ALA A 232 -12.85 6.59 38.03
CA ALA A 232 -13.07 6.52 39.47
C ALA A 232 -14.15 5.49 39.82
N GLU A 233 -14.11 5.01 41.07
CA GLU A 233 -15.00 3.94 41.54
C GLU A 233 -16.48 4.32 41.48
N VAL A 234 -17.30 3.41 40.95
CA VAL A 234 -18.77 3.49 41.02
C VAL A 234 -19.21 3.06 42.42
N LEU A 235 -19.88 3.94 43.15
CA LEU A 235 -20.27 3.69 44.54
C LEU A 235 -21.64 3.01 44.65
N SER A 236 -22.57 3.39 43.79
CA SER A 236 -23.92 2.83 43.72
C SER A 236 -24.48 2.96 42.31
N GLY A 237 -25.46 2.12 41.95
CA GLY A 237 -26.00 2.06 40.58
C GLY A 237 -25.08 1.32 39.60
N ARG A 238 -25.43 1.37 38.31
CA ARG A 238 -24.64 0.78 37.22
C ARG A 238 -24.26 1.85 36.22
N LYS A 239 -22.99 1.86 35.80
CA LYS A 239 -22.47 2.81 34.80
C LYS A 239 -22.20 2.11 33.48
N TYR A 240 -22.64 2.72 32.38
CA TYR A 240 -22.40 2.30 31.00
C TYR A 240 -21.64 3.37 30.23
N ILE A 241 -20.59 2.95 29.53
CA ILE A 241 -19.82 3.81 28.63
C ILE A 241 -19.65 3.14 27.27
N MET A 242 -19.47 3.96 26.25
CA MET A 242 -19.05 3.56 24.92
C MET A 242 -17.80 4.34 24.53
N ARG A 243 -16.76 3.64 24.07
CA ARG A 243 -15.48 4.23 23.64
C ARG A 243 -15.22 3.91 22.17
N VAL A 244 -14.68 4.90 21.45
CA VAL A 244 -14.12 4.78 20.10
C VAL A 244 -12.89 5.68 19.97
N ASP A 245 -11.94 5.32 19.12
CA ASP A 245 -10.73 6.11 18.88
C ASP A 245 -10.86 6.96 17.60
N MET A 246 -10.27 8.15 17.60
CA MET A 246 -10.25 9.05 16.45
C MET A 246 -8.96 8.85 15.63
N MET A 247 -9.13 8.50 14.35
CA MET A 247 -8.06 8.15 13.43
C MET A 247 -7.52 9.37 12.68
N PHE A 248 -6.20 9.40 12.48
CA PHE A 248 -5.46 10.41 11.74
C PHE A 248 -4.64 9.78 10.63
N LEU A 249 -4.46 10.52 9.54
CA LEU A 249 -3.60 10.17 8.40
C LEU A 249 -2.36 11.06 8.39
N ARG A 250 -1.18 10.46 8.37
CA ARG A 250 0.07 11.17 8.10
C ARG A 250 0.20 11.46 6.61
N ILE A 251 0.21 12.75 6.28
CA ILE A 251 0.34 13.25 4.90
C ILE A 251 1.75 13.72 4.58
N HIS A 252 2.62 13.87 5.56
CA HIS A 252 4.02 14.18 5.33
C HIS A 252 4.85 13.38 6.33
N GLN A 253 5.75 12.55 5.84
CA GLN A 253 6.70 11.85 6.70
C GLN A 253 7.86 12.79 7.02
N GLY A 254 8.12 12.99 8.31
CA GLY A 254 9.25 13.79 8.79
C GLY A 254 10.62 13.14 8.51
N LEU A 255 11.64 13.62 9.22
CA LEU A 255 12.98 13.05 9.12
C LEU A 255 12.99 11.59 9.62
N ASN A 256 13.97 10.80 9.17
CA ASN A 256 14.18 9.46 9.69
C ASN A 256 14.46 9.50 11.20
N LEU A 257 14.02 8.48 11.94
CA LEU A 257 14.34 8.32 13.36
C LEU A 257 15.84 8.49 13.62
N THR A 258 16.16 9.23 14.68
CA THR A 258 17.53 9.31 15.21
C THR A 258 17.98 7.94 15.71
N ASP A 259 19.30 7.74 15.84
CA ASP A 259 19.81 6.45 16.34
C ASP A 259 19.40 6.19 17.79
N GLN A 260 19.25 7.25 18.60
CA GLN A 260 18.69 7.15 19.95
C GLN A 260 17.23 6.68 19.90
N GLN A 261 16.37 7.30 19.09
CA GLN A 261 14.97 6.87 18.94
C GLN A 261 14.86 5.42 18.46
N LYS A 262 15.76 4.97 17.57
CA LYS A 262 15.80 3.56 17.14
C LYS A 262 16.18 2.63 18.30
N ALA A 263 17.13 3.03 19.13
CA ALA A 263 17.54 2.25 20.30
C ALA A 263 16.43 2.19 21.35
N ASP A 264 15.80 3.31 21.65
CA ASP A 264 14.66 3.39 22.59
C ASP A 264 13.48 2.56 22.08
N MET A 265 13.16 2.66 20.79
CA MET A 265 12.11 1.86 20.15
C MET A 265 12.39 0.37 20.25
N LYS A 266 13.64 -0.05 20.02
CA LYS A 266 14.04 -1.44 20.15
C LYS A 266 13.89 -1.93 21.60
N LEU A 267 14.36 -1.14 22.56
CA LEU A 267 14.25 -1.47 23.99
C LEU A 267 12.78 -1.54 24.44
N ALA A 268 11.96 -0.57 24.05
CA ALA A 268 10.53 -0.58 24.36
C ALA A 268 9.87 -1.84 23.79
N LYS A 269 10.26 -2.28 22.58
CA LYS A 269 9.77 -3.51 21.96
C LYS A 269 10.13 -4.71 22.81
N GLU A 270 11.39 -4.88 23.18
CA GLU A 270 11.82 -5.96 24.07
C GLU A 270 11.03 -6.01 25.39
N ILE A 271 10.72 -4.83 25.98
CA ILE A 271 9.95 -4.73 27.23
C ILE A 271 8.47 -5.11 27.01
N PHE A 272 7.82 -4.69 25.92
CA PHE A 272 6.43 -5.09 25.65
C PHE A 272 6.29 -6.60 25.41
N PHE A 273 7.24 -7.24 24.73
CA PHE A 273 7.27 -8.70 24.59
C PHE A 273 7.44 -9.39 25.95
N LEU A 274 8.26 -8.82 26.82
CA LEU A 274 8.42 -9.33 28.16
C LEU A 274 7.12 -9.21 28.98
N ALA A 275 6.41 -8.09 28.88
CA ALA A 275 5.10 -7.90 29.51
C ALA A 275 4.08 -8.94 29.03
N ASP A 276 4.02 -9.16 27.72
CA ASP A 276 3.13 -10.14 27.09
C ASP A 276 3.44 -11.59 27.52
N SER A 277 4.73 -11.94 27.65
CA SER A 277 5.15 -13.25 28.18
C SER A 277 4.77 -13.42 29.66
N PHE A 278 4.87 -12.37 30.48
CA PHE A 278 4.39 -12.42 31.87
C PHE A 278 2.88 -12.69 31.93
N GLU A 279 2.09 -12.06 31.06
CA GLU A 279 0.65 -12.29 30.99
C GLU A 279 0.29 -13.69 30.48
N LYS A 280 0.77 -14.06 29.29
CA LYS A 280 0.29 -15.25 28.57
C LYS A 280 0.98 -16.54 29.00
N ASP A 281 2.29 -16.50 29.21
CA ASP A 281 3.07 -17.70 29.51
C ASP A 281 3.11 -17.98 31.01
N LYS A 282 3.16 -16.92 31.83
CA LYS A 282 3.33 -17.03 33.28
C LYS A 282 2.05 -16.76 34.07
N GLY A 283 1.04 -16.12 33.48
CA GLY A 283 -0.18 -15.71 34.18
C GLY A 283 0.05 -14.64 35.27
N ASP A 284 1.19 -13.96 35.23
CA ASP A 284 1.60 -12.93 36.19
C ASP A 284 1.17 -11.54 35.69
N LEU A 285 -0.10 -11.22 35.93
CA LEU A 285 -0.74 -9.99 35.46
C LEU A 285 -0.15 -8.72 36.12
N GLU A 286 0.34 -8.81 37.36
CA GLU A 286 0.92 -7.66 38.07
C GLU A 286 2.27 -7.28 37.48
N THR A 287 3.15 -8.26 37.25
CA THR A 287 4.42 -8.02 36.57
C THR A 287 4.20 -7.64 35.11
N ALA A 288 3.20 -8.22 34.44
CA ALA A 288 2.85 -7.84 33.06
C ALA A 288 2.48 -6.35 32.98
N ILE A 289 1.59 -5.85 33.84
CA ILE A 289 1.18 -4.44 33.84
C ILE A 289 2.33 -3.51 34.20
N SER A 290 3.12 -3.81 35.23
CA SER A 290 4.26 -2.96 35.59
C SER A 290 5.31 -2.89 34.47
N THR A 291 5.53 -4.00 33.77
CA THR A 291 6.41 -4.07 32.60
C THR A 291 5.81 -3.31 31.40
N TYR A 292 4.51 -3.44 31.16
CA TYR A 292 3.79 -2.69 30.12
C TYR A 292 3.88 -1.19 30.34
N VAL A 293 3.57 -0.71 31.56
CA VAL A 293 3.64 0.71 31.92
C VAL A 293 5.05 1.24 31.74
N LYS A 294 6.08 0.47 32.09
CA LYS A 294 7.48 0.86 31.85
C LYS A 294 7.76 1.15 30.37
N ALA A 295 7.27 0.29 29.46
CA ALA A 295 7.43 0.53 28.03
C ALA A 295 6.55 1.70 27.54
N GLN A 296 5.32 1.83 28.04
CA GLN A 296 4.42 2.93 27.71
C GLN A 296 5.00 4.30 28.14
N MET A 297 5.71 4.35 29.27
CA MET A 297 6.44 5.55 29.71
C MET A 297 7.58 5.94 28.78
N MET A 298 8.18 4.99 28.05
CA MET A 298 9.16 5.32 27.00
C MET A 298 8.48 5.98 25.79
N LEU A 299 7.25 5.57 25.45
CA LEU A 299 6.48 6.23 24.39
C LEU A 299 6.07 7.65 24.81
N ALA A 300 5.67 7.84 26.07
CA ALA A 300 5.25 9.14 26.60
C ALA A 300 6.35 10.22 26.58
N GLN A 301 7.62 9.84 26.43
CA GLN A 301 8.73 10.79 26.18
C GLN A 301 8.64 11.50 24.82
N TYR A 302 7.82 10.96 23.93
CA TYR A 302 7.53 11.50 22.61
C TYR A 302 6.05 11.92 22.59
N PRO A 303 5.71 13.12 23.09
CA PRO A 303 4.32 13.52 23.34
C PRO A 303 3.56 13.90 22.06
N SER A 304 2.23 13.83 22.17
CA SER A 304 1.26 14.12 21.10
C SER A 304 1.14 15.61 20.75
N THR A 305 1.58 16.48 21.66
CA THR A 305 1.62 17.94 21.48
C THR A 305 3.04 18.46 21.76
N GLU A 306 3.38 19.66 21.27
CA GLU A 306 4.63 20.31 21.65
C GLU A 306 4.48 21.02 23.01
N LEU A 307 5.43 20.78 23.93
CA LEU A 307 5.47 21.47 25.22
C LEU A 307 5.64 22.98 24.99
N LYS A 308 4.73 23.79 25.55
CA LYS A 308 4.88 25.25 25.61
C LYS A 308 6.14 25.55 26.44
N LYS A 309 7.23 26.00 25.80
CA LYS A 309 8.40 26.51 26.52
C LYS A 309 7.98 27.71 27.36
N SER A 310 8.27 27.69 28.65
CA SER A 310 8.19 28.86 29.52
C SER A 310 9.14 29.94 29.02
N ASN A 311 8.70 31.21 29.06
CA ASN A 311 9.48 32.36 28.61
C ASN A 311 10.72 32.67 29.49
N ASP A 312 10.94 31.94 30.59
CA ASP A 312 11.96 32.26 31.60
C ASP A 312 13.37 31.71 31.30
N ASP A 313 13.54 30.81 30.33
CA ASP A 313 14.85 30.20 30.02
C ASP A 313 15.70 30.99 29.00
N LEU A 314 15.31 32.21 28.61
CA LEU A 314 16.05 32.98 27.60
C LEU A 314 17.25 33.79 28.12
N SER A 315 17.59 33.78 29.41
CA SER A 315 18.60 34.71 29.96
C SER A 315 19.96 34.14 30.36
N THR A 316 20.25 32.84 30.22
CA THR A 316 21.58 32.32 30.61
C THR A 316 22.07 31.15 29.75
N ALA A 317 22.66 31.44 28.58
CA ALA A 317 23.67 30.57 27.97
C ALA A 317 24.53 31.34 26.97
N THR A 318 25.68 31.82 27.44
CA THR A 318 26.78 32.32 26.64
C THR A 318 27.57 31.17 26.01
N SER A 319 27.74 31.27 24.69
CA SER A 319 28.81 30.71 23.84
C SER A 319 29.49 29.38 24.23
N SER A 320 29.10 28.29 23.57
CA SER A 320 30.06 27.32 23.06
C SER A 320 29.55 26.69 21.76
N THR A 321 30.49 26.40 20.87
CA THR A 321 30.31 26.09 19.45
C THR A 321 29.61 24.75 19.27
N SER A 322 28.33 24.78 18.87
CA SER A 322 27.57 23.61 18.42
C SER A 322 26.63 24.07 17.31
N ALA A 323 26.58 23.30 16.22
CA ALA A 323 25.81 23.60 15.03
C ALA A 323 24.37 24.00 15.40
N LYS A 324 24.04 25.27 15.14
CA LYS A 324 22.68 25.79 15.25
C LYS A 324 21.79 25.01 14.29
N ILE A 325 21.17 23.94 14.77
CA ILE A 325 19.92 23.44 14.20
C ILE A 325 18.90 24.51 14.53
N ILE A 326 18.76 25.48 13.61
CA ILE A 326 17.65 26.42 13.60
C ILE A 326 16.42 25.60 13.20
N ILE A 327 15.75 25.00 14.18
CA ILE A 327 14.34 24.64 14.01
C ILE A 327 13.60 25.98 14.01
N ARG A 328 13.26 26.48 12.82
CA ARG A 328 12.38 27.64 12.68
C ARG A 328 11.06 27.30 13.36
N GLY A 329 10.75 28.01 14.45
CA GLY A 329 9.42 28.01 15.03
C GLY A 329 8.39 28.46 14.00
N PHE A 330 7.22 27.82 14.05
CA PHE A 330 6.05 28.11 13.21
C PHE A 330 5.80 29.62 13.12
N GLN A 331 5.97 30.17 11.92
CA GLN A 331 5.46 31.50 11.60
C GLN A 331 4.03 31.33 11.04
N PRO A 332 3.06 32.15 11.44
CA PRO A 332 1.68 32.09 10.93
C PRO A 332 1.55 32.26 9.40
N GLU A 333 2.64 32.63 8.72
CA GLU A 333 2.71 32.86 7.27
C GLU A 333 3.36 31.72 6.48
N ASP A 334 3.77 30.62 7.14
CA ASP A 334 4.21 29.42 6.43
C ASP A 334 2.98 28.65 5.90
N ASP A 335 2.58 28.91 4.67
CA ASP A 335 1.53 28.16 3.96
C ASP A 335 2.03 26.73 3.62
N TYR A 336 1.95 25.82 4.61
CA TYR A 336 2.36 24.43 4.47
C TYR A 336 1.53 23.65 3.44
N PHE A 337 0.33 24.09 3.11
CA PHE A 337 -0.54 23.44 2.13
C PHE A 337 0.01 23.54 0.71
N THR A 338 0.71 24.63 0.36
CA THR A 338 1.47 24.72 -0.90
C THR A 338 2.63 23.72 -0.98
N LYS A 339 3.08 23.20 0.16
CA LYS A 339 4.14 22.19 0.30
C LYS A 339 3.58 20.76 0.41
N VAL A 340 2.25 20.58 0.54
CA VAL A 340 1.61 19.25 0.51
C VAL A 340 1.72 18.68 -0.90
N PRO A 341 2.25 17.45 -1.07
CA PRO A 341 2.34 16.83 -2.38
C PRO A 341 0.97 16.73 -3.07
N GLU A 342 0.93 17.00 -4.38
CA GLU A 342 -0.31 17.13 -5.14
C GLU A 342 -1.21 15.88 -5.04
N TYR A 343 -0.64 14.69 -4.93
CA TYR A 343 -1.41 13.44 -4.77
C TYR A 343 -2.10 13.32 -3.40
N LEU A 344 -1.47 13.78 -2.32
CA LEU A 344 -2.07 13.81 -0.98
C LEU A 344 -3.13 14.89 -0.89
N PHE A 345 -2.84 16.05 -1.47
CA PHE A 345 -3.81 17.12 -1.55
C PHE A 345 -5.03 16.70 -2.38
N PHE A 346 -4.84 15.97 -3.49
CA PHE A 346 -5.92 15.31 -4.22
C PHE A 346 -6.69 14.31 -3.36
N SER A 347 -6.02 13.45 -2.60
CA SER A 347 -6.67 12.49 -1.70
C SER A 347 -7.53 13.21 -0.64
N ILE A 348 -7.02 14.28 -0.04
CA ILE A 348 -7.78 15.11 0.92
C ILE A 348 -9.02 15.69 0.24
N LEU A 349 -8.86 16.33 -0.92
CA LEU A 349 -9.97 16.91 -1.67
C LEU A 349 -10.98 15.87 -2.15
N ASN A 350 -10.55 14.63 -2.35
CA ASN A 350 -11.42 13.53 -2.72
C ASN A 350 -12.33 13.08 -1.57
N MET A 351 -11.94 13.34 -0.33
CA MET A 351 -12.69 13.01 0.89
C MET A 351 -13.67 14.12 1.29
N LEU A 352 -13.47 15.35 0.82
CA LEU A 352 -14.32 16.49 1.14
C LEU A 352 -15.60 16.53 0.28
N SER A 353 -16.69 17.04 0.87
CA SER A 353 -17.92 17.31 0.12
C SER A 353 -17.70 18.45 -0.89
N ILE A 354 -18.58 18.54 -1.89
CA ILE A 354 -18.46 19.60 -2.89
C ILE A 354 -18.56 21.01 -2.29
N THR A 355 -19.36 21.14 -1.23
CA THR A 355 -19.55 22.37 -0.47
C THR A 355 -18.28 22.74 0.27
N ASP A 356 -17.59 21.76 0.84
CA ASP A 356 -16.35 21.98 1.60
C ASP A 356 -15.18 22.29 0.67
N ILE A 357 -15.10 21.65 -0.51
CA ILE A 357 -14.17 22.05 -1.57
C ILE A 357 -14.42 23.51 -1.99
N GLY A 358 -15.69 23.91 -2.13
CA GLY A 358 -16.08 25.28 -2.45
C GLY A 358 -15.69 26.28 -1.36
N ARG A 359 -15.94 25.95 -0.08
CA ARG A 359 -15.50 26.74 1.08
C ARG A 359 -13.99 26.87 1.11
N PHE A 360 -13.28 25.75 1.01
CA PHE A 360 -11.82 25.68 1.02
C PHE A 360 -11.17 26.48 -0.12
N ARG A 361 -11.82 26.51 -1.30
CA ARG A 361 -11.44 27.38 -2.43
C ARG A 361 -11.65 28.87 -2.15
N SER A 362 -12.67 29.22 -1.38
CA SER A 362 -13.09 30.62 -1.15
C SER A 362 -12.40 31.32 0.02
N THR A 363 -11.85 30.57 0.97
CA THR A 363 -11.32 31.10 2.25
C THR A 363 -9.88 31.63 2.18
N SER A 364 -9.12 31.32 1.12
CA SER A 364 -7.75 31.80 0.94
C SER A 364 -7.37 31.99 -0.52
N LYS A 365 -6.74 33.12 -0.85
CA LYS A 365 -6.17 33.38 -2.19
C LYS A 365 -5.06 32.39 -2.55
N SER A 366 -4.31 31.89 -1.57
CA SER A 366 -3.25 30.91 -1.81
C SER A 366 -3.81 29.51 -2.09
N TYR A 367 -4.88 29.13 -1.38
CA TYR A 367 -5.60 27.87 -1.64
C TYR A 367 -6.37 27.90 -2.94
N PHE A 368 -6.98 29.03 -3.30
CA PHE A 368 -7.53 29.25 -4.62
C PHE A 368 -6.49 28.93 -5.70
N LYS A 369 -5.30 29.56 -5.64
CA LYS A 369 -4.21 29.33 -6.62
C LYS A 369 -3.73 27.88 -6.64
N THR A 370 -3.67 27.22 -5.50
CA THR A 370 -3.20 25.83 -5.38
C THR A 370 -4.24 24.86 -5.92
N LEU A 371 -5.52 25.09 -5.63
CA LEU A 371 -6.64 24.33 -6.18
C LEU A 371 -6.78 24.52 -7.67
N THR A 372 -6.59 25.74 -8.18
CA THR A 372 -6.64 26.08 -9.62
C THR A 372 -5.36 25.70 -10.37
N LYS A 373 -4.47 24.89 -9.78
CA LYS A 373 -3.44 24.22 -10.57
C LYS A 373 -4.14 23.33 -11.60
N ASP A 374 -3.84 23.54 -12.88
CA ASP A 374 -4.54 22.91 -14.00
C ASP A 374 -4.66 21.39 -13.87
N ALA A 375 -3.65 20.72 -13.31
CA ALA A 375 -3.70 19.27 -13.11
C ALA A 375 -4.61 18.87 -11.93
N LEU A 376 -4.40 19.48 -10.77
CA LEU A 376 -5.17 19.19 -9.56
C LEU A 376 -6.66 19.54 -9.70
N TRP A 377 -7.00 20.76 -10.15
CA TRP A 377 -8.41 21.17 -10.30
C TRP A 377 -9.12 20.26 -11.27
N LYS A 378 -8.48 19.97 -12.40
CA LYS A 378 -8.98 19.07 -13.42
C LYS A 378 -9.26 17.69 -12.84
N ASN A 379 -8.34 17.13 -12.08
CA ASN A 379 -8.55 15.81 -11.47
C ASN A 379 -9.72 15.81 -10.49
N VAL A 380 -9.82 16.83 -9.63
CA VAL A 380 -10.93 16.97 -8.66
C VAL A 380 -12.27 17.19 -9.37
N TYR A 381 -12.28 18.02 -10.41
CA TYR A 381 -13.47 18.38 -11.17
C TYR A 381 -13.98 17.22 -12.03
N ILE A 382 -13.09 16.55 -12.78
CA ILE A 382 -13.43 15.38 -13.61
C ILE A 382 -14.05 14.29 -12.75
N LYS A 383 -13.49 14.03 -11.56
CA LYS A 383 -13.99 13.00 -10.65
C LYS A 383 -15.41 13.31 -10.16
N ASN A 384 -15.69 14.56 -9.80
CA ASN A 384 -16.99 14.93 -9.22
C ASN A 384 -18.08 15.21 -10.27
N TYR A 385 -17.72 15.58 -11.51
CA TYR A 385 -18.68 16.06 -12.52
C TYR A 385 -18.52 15.47 -13.93
N SER A 386 -17.45 14.73 -14.22
CA SER A 386 -17.01 14.21 -15.52
C SER A 386 -16.03 15.09 -16.32
N TYR A 387 -15.29 14.42 -17.21
CA TYR A 387 -14.37 15.06 -18.16
C TYR A 387 -15.06 16.00 -19.15
N SER A 388 -16.28 15.65 -19.56
CA SER A 388 -17.10 16.46 -20.45
C SER A 388 -17.49 17.80 -19.80
N ALA A 389 -17.80 17.78 -18.49
CA ALA A 389 -18.12 18.98 -17.73
C ALA A 389 -16.89 19.88 -17.54
N PHE A 390 -15.71 19.31 -17.27
CA PHE A 390 -14.47 20.08 -17.14
C PHE A 390 -14.12 20.85 -18.43
N LYS A 391 -14.22 20.20 -19.59
CA LYS A 391 -13.99 20.83 -20.90
C LYS A 391 -14.97 21.96 -21.23
N PHE A 392 -16.17 21.92 -20.66
CA PHE A 392 -17.17 22.98 -20.83
C PHE A 392 -16.83 24.23 -19.99
N GLU A 393 -16.16 24.07 -18.85
CA GLU A 393 -15.74 25.17 -17.97
C GLU A 393 -14.43 25.85 -18.41
N GLU A 394 -13.47 25.09 -18.94
CA GLU A 394 -12.12 25.53 -19.34
C GLU A 394 -12.09 26.82 -20.20
N PRO A 395 -13.00 27.04 -21.18
CA PRO A 395 -13.06 28.27 -21.98
C PRO A 395 -13.54 29.51 -21.21
N ASN A 396 -14.22 29.33 -20.07
CA ASN A 396 -14.84 30.41 -19.30
C ASN A 396 -13.95 30.94 -18.16
N VAL A 397 -12.87 30.22 -17.79
CA VAL A 397 -11.95 30.61 -16.71
C VAL A 397 -11.07 31.80 -17.13
N HIS A 398 -10.61 31.85 -18.39
CA HIS A 398 -9.86 32.99 -18.91
C HIS A 398 -10.69 34.27 -19.09
N VAL A 399 -12.03 34.18 -19.08
CA VAL A 399 -12.92 35.35 -19.19
C VAL A 399 -13.07 36.08 -17.85
N GLN A 400 -12.71 35.47 -16.71
CA GLN A 400 -12.83 36.09 -15.39
C GLN A 400 -11.59 36.86 -14.94
N GLU A 401 -10.39 36.52 -15.40
CA GLU A 401 -9.16 37.25 -15.02
C GLU A 401 -9.00 38.60 -15.74
N GLU A 402 -9.54 38.79 -16.94
CA GLU A 402 -9.47 40.07 -17.67
C GLU A 402 -10.45 41.15 -17.18
N ARG A 403 -11.36 40.85 -16.23
CA ARG A 403 -12.41 41.80 -15.80
C ARG A 403 -12.01 42.76 -14.67
N LEU A 404 -10.75 42.79 -14.29
CA LEU A 404 -10.22 43.66 -13.23
C LEU A 404 -9.12 44.60 -13.71
N GLU A 405 -9.18 45.15 -14.93
CA GLU A 405 -8.56 46.46 -15.18
C GLU A 405 -9.23 47.25 -16.32
N LYS A 406 -9.59 48.49 -15.97
CA LYS A 406 -10.41 49.48 -16.70
C LYS A 406 -10.00 49.71 -18.17
N LYS A 407 -10.99 49.90 -19.07
CA LYS A 407 -11.39 51.25 -19.55
C LYS A 407 -12.56 51.27 -20.54
N LYS A 408 -13.30 52.37 -20.42
CA LYS A 408 -14.41 52.89 -21.22
C LYS A 408 -14.16 52.84 -22.74
N GLY A 409 -15.24 52.62 -23.50
CA GLY A 409 -15.40 53.30 -24.79
C GLY A 409 -15.97 52.46 -25.94
N ILE A 410 -17.24 52.77 -26.25
CA ILE A 410 -17.87 52.76 -27.59
C ILE A 410 -18.39 51.41 -28.09
N LEU A 411 -19.73 51.33 -28.05
CA LEU A 411 -20.56 50.32 -28.71
C LEU A 411 -20.22 50.20 -30.20
N GLY A 412 -19.77 49.02 -30.59
CA GLY A 412 -19.91 48.46 -31.93
C GLY A 412 -20.29 46.99 -31.77
N THR A 413 -21.55 46.65 -32.06
CA THR A 413 -22.16 45.34 -31.78
C THR A 413 -21.35 44.16 -32.35
N LEU A 414 -21.03 43.20 -31.47
CA LEU A 414 -20.37 41.91 -31.74
C LEU A 414 -20.89 41.19 -33.00
N ALA A 415 -22.17 41.37 -33.34
CA ALA A 415 -22.84 40.73 -34.47
C ALA A 415 -22.21 41.06 -35.84
N GLN A 416 -21.54 42.20 -36.02
CA GLN A 416 -20.86 42.52 -37.29
C GLN A 416 -19.50 41.82 -37.45
N ARG A 417 -18.82 41.46 -36.35
CA ARG A 417 -17.54 40.73 -36.41
C ARG A 417 -17.71 39.26 -36.80
N PHE A 418 -18.83 38.63 -36.43
CA PHE A 418 -19.11 37.23 -36.78
C PHE A 418 -19.50 37.00 -38.25
N LYS A 419 -19.88 38.05 -38.99
CA LYS A 419 -20.30 37.91 -40.41
C LYS A 419 -19.15 37.89 -41.43
N LYS A 420 -17.89 38.05 -41.01
CA LYS A 420 -16.73 38.16 -41.92
C LYS A 420 -15.64 37.08 -41.76
N MET A 421 -15.77 36.13 -40.84
CA MET A 421 -14.80 35.03 -40.73
C MET A 421 -15.26 33.82 -41.53
N THR A 422 -14.95 33.83 -42.83
CA THR A 422 -14.85 32.61 -43.62
C THR A 422 -13.54 31.92 -43.28
N VAL A 423 -13.62 30.73 -42.69
CA VAL A 423 -12.46 29.87 -42.41
C VAL A 423 -11.98 29.29 -43.74
N ALA A 424 -10.79 29.71 -44.18
CA ALA A 424 -10.08 29.00 -45.23
C ALA A 424 -9.58 27.65 -44.66
N PRO A 425 -9.63 26.55 -45.42
CA PRO A 425 -9.08 25.28 -44.96
C PRO A 425 -7.56 25.40 -44.90
N ALA A 426 -6.98 25.34 -43.70
CA ALA A 426 -5.54 25.45 -43.51
C ALA A 426 -4.86 24.17 -44.01
N SER A 427 -4.26 24.27 -45.19
CA SER A 427 -3.27 23.35 -45.72
C SER A 427 -1.90 23.67 -45.11
N GLU A 428 -1.66 23.33 -43.85
CA GLU A 428 -0.32 23.10 -43.29
C GLU A 428 -0.44 22.56 -41.84
N PRO A 429 0.35 21.55 -41.43
CA PRO A 429 0.25 20.97 -40.10
C PRO A 429 0.87 21.91 -39.06
N THR A 430 0.06 22.40 -38.13
CA THR A 430 0.48 23.09 -36.91
C THR A 430 1.60 22.32 -36.20
N LYS A 431 2.73 22.99 -35.95
CA LYS A 431 3.79 22.51 -35.06
C LYS A 431 3.22 22.39 -33.64
N CYS A 432 2.79 21.18 -33.26
CA CYS A 432 2.52 20.83 -31.86
C CYS A 432 3.85 20.83 -31.09
N TRP A 433 3.93 21.61 -30.02
CA TRP A 433 4.98 21.49 -29.00
C TRP A 433 4.74 20.20 -28.23
N TYR A 434 5.22 19.06 -28.74
CA TYR A 434 5.17 17.80 -28.00
C TYR A 434 6.22 17.84 -26.88
N LEU A 435 5.82 17.50 -25.64
CA LEU A 435 6.74 17.07 -24.59
C LEU A 435 7.57 15.90 -25.13
N THR A 436 8.81 16.15 -25.51
CA THR A 436 9.69 15.07 -25.98
C THR A 436 10.21 14.29 -24.77
N VAL A 437 10.56 13.01 -24.94
CA VAL A 437 11.18 12.23 -23.86
C VAL A 437 12.47 12.89 -23.35
N LYS A 438 13.18 13.65 -24.19
CA LYS A 438 14.30 14.50 -23.79
C LYS A 438 13.89 15.60 -22.80
N ASN A 439 12.74 16.25 -23.02
CA ASN A 439 12.16 17.20 -22.06
C ASN A 439 11.76 16.52 -20.75
N ILE A 440 11.18 15.31 -20.81
CA ILE A 440 10.82 14.53 -19.62
C ILE A 440 12.07 14.07 -18.88
N GLN A 441 13.11 13.58 -19.57
CA GLN A 441 14.40 13.19 -18.98
C GLN A 441 15.13 14.36 -18.31
N SER A 442 15.12 15.55 -18.93
CA SER A 442 15.64 16.77 -18.30
C SER A 442 14.82 17.18 -17.07
N PHE A 443 13.50 16.97 -17.07
CA PHE A 443 12.61 17.25 -15.94
C PHE A 443 12.73 16.22 -14.80
N THR A 444 12.88 14.93 -15.12
CA THR A 444 13.02 13.81 -14.16
C THR A 444 14.47 13.53 -13.76
N LYS A 445 15.43 14.31 -14.28
CA LYS A 445 16.88 14.14 -14.08
C LYS A 445 17.39 12.72 -14.43
N GLY A 446 16.76 12.04 -15.39
CA GLY A 446 17.17 10.70 -15.84
C GLY A 446 16.86 9.54 -14.88
N LYS A 447 16.02 9.73 -13.86
CA LYS A 447 15.69 8.71 -12.85
C LYS A 447 14.52 7.79 -13.23
N PHE A 448 14.50 7.29 -14.46
CA PHE A 448 13.54 6.26 -14.84
C PHE A 448 13.96 4.90 -14.30
N ILE A 449 12.97 4.17 -13.79
CA ILE A 449 13.13 2.79 -13.34
C ILE A 449 12.46 1.87 -14.35
N TYR A 450 13.26 1.01 -14.98
CA TYR A 450 12.80 0.02 -15.96
C TYR A 450 12.57 -1.30 -15.26
N ILE A 451 11.40 -1.92 -15.50
CA ILE A 451 10.98 -3.16 -14.82
C ILE A 451 10.44 -4.15 -15.86
N ASP A 452 10.91 -5.39 -15.78
CA ASP A 452 10.39 -6.58 -16.47
C ASP A 452 9.98 -7.61 -15.41
N PHE A 453 8.65 -7.79 -15.25
CA PHE A 453 8.07 -8.64 -14.22
C PHE A 453 7.90 -10.08 -14.72
N GLY A 454 8.84 -10.95 -14.37
CA GLY A 454 8.76 -12.38 -14.63
C GLY A 454 8.14 -13.17 -13.48
N SER A 455 7.81 -14.44 -13.76
CA SER A 455 7.25 -15.39 -12.78
C SER A 455 8.26 -15.89 -11.74
N GLU A 456 9.53 -15.98 -12.11
CA GLU A 456 10.61 -16.45 -11.22
C GLU A 456 11.59 -15.33 -10.87
N TYR A 457 11.92 -14.49 -11.84
CA TYR A 457 12.80 -13.34 -11.66
C TYR A 457 12.09 -12.06 -12.04
N ILE A 458 12.27 -11.04 -11.22
CA ILE A 458 12.03 -9.66 -11.61
C ILE A 458 13.35 -9.09 -12.09
N LYS A 459 13.34 -8.48 -13.27
CA LYS A 459 14.52 -7.81 -13.82
C LYS A 459 14.26 -6.32 -13.82
N TYR A 460 15.28 -5.55 -13.49
CA TYR A 460 15.16 -4.11 -13.40
C TYR A 460 16.47 -3.41 -13.71
N SER A 461 16.37 -2.13 -14.06
CA SER A 461 17.53 -1.28 -14.28
C SER A 461 17.13 0.18 -14.12
N ASN A 462 18.11 1.06 -13.98
CA ASN A 462 17.92 2.49 -14.21
C ASN A 462 18.69 2.87 -15.49
N TYR A 463 18.65 4.14 -15.89
CA TYR A 463 19.29 4.57 -17.14
C TYR A 463 20.78 4.22 -17.18
N SER A 464 21.52 4.53 -16.10
CA SER A 464 22.98 4.49 -16.04
C SER A 464 23.59 3.15 -15.58
N SER A 465 22.79 2.23 -15.04
CA SER A 465 23.27 1.00 -14.41
C SER A 465 23.22 -0.21 -15.34
N ALA A 466 23.94 -1.27 -14.95
CA ALA A 466 23.79 -2.60 -15.51
C ALA A 466 22.36 -3.15 -15.33
N TYR A 467 22.04 -4.23 -16.03
CA TYR A 467 20.80 -4.97 -15.85
C TYR A 467 20.89 -5.83 -14.58
N LEU A 468 19.89 -5.69 -13.71
CA LEU A 468 19.82 -6.39 -12.44
C LEU A 468 18.64 -7.35 -12.44
N SER A 469 18.70 -8.36 -11.57
CA SER A 469 17.62 -9.32 -11.36
C SER A 469 17.59 -9.83 -9.94
N ASP A 470 16.40 -10.07 -9.41
CA ASP A 470 16.19 -10.77 -8.15
C ASP A 470 15.00 -11.74 -8.28
N LEU A 471 14.80 -12.61 -7.28
CA LEU A 471 13.67 -13.52 -7.27
C LEU A 471 12.35 -12.75 -7.17
N SER A 472 11.41 -13.08 -8.06
CA SER A 472 10.08 -12.51 -8.14
C SER A 472 9.17 -13.18 -7.12
N ARG A 473 9.43 -12.93 -5.84
CA ARG A 473 8.67 -13.54 -4.74
C ARG A 473 8.71 -12.67 -3.50
N ALA A 474 7.72 -12.87 -2.64
CA ALA A 474 7.65 -12.21 -1.36
C ALA A 474 7.02 -13.14 -0.33
N SER A 475 7.34 -12.95 0.95
CA SER A 475 6.56 -13.52 2.04
C SER A 475 6.22 -12.43 3.04
N LEU A 476 5.04 -12.56 3.63
CA LEU A 476 4.61 -11.71 4.72
C LEU A 476 5.07 -12.34 6.02
N HIS A 477 5.98 -11.68 6.71
CA HIS A 477 6.34 -12.04 8.07
C HIS A 477 5.54 -11.14 9.01
N GLN A 478 4.53 -11.73 9.63
CA GLN A 478 3.87 -11.12 10.75
C GLN A 478 4.75 -11.42 11.97
N ASP A 479 5.53 -10.43 12.40
CA ASP A 479 6.11 -10.49 13.74
C ASP A 479 4.95 -10.75 14.70
N TYR A 480 5.10 -11.70 15.63
CA TYR A 480 4.18 -11.78 16.76
C TYR A 480 4.21 -10.42 17.46
N SER A 481 3.16 -9.61 17.29
CA SER A 481 3.05 -8.35 18.03
C SER A 481 2.45 -8.72 19.39
N PRO A 482 3.06 -8.31 20.52
CA PRO A 482 2.31 -8.28 21.76
C PRO A 482 1.01 -7.49 21.54
N HIS A 483 -0.10 -7.87 22.17
CA HIS A 483 -1.38 -7.15 21.98
C HIS A 483 -1.29 -5.65 22.37
N TYR A 484 -0.22 -5.30 23.08
CA TYR A 484 0.33 -3.98 23.32
C TYR A 484 1.02 -3.39 22.08
N VAL A 485 0.24 -2.84 21.14
CA VAL A 485 0.76 -2.33 19.86
C VAL A 485 1.49 -1.00 20.06
N MET A 486 2.75 -0.91 19.62
CA MET A 486 3.63 0.25 19.87
C MET A 486 3.71 1.23 18.71
N SER A 487 3.66 0.69 17.50
CA SER A 487 3.85 1.42 16.28
C SER A 487 3.22 0.64 15.13
N SER A 488 2.97 1.34 14.04
CA SER A 488 2.54 0.71 12.80
C SER A 488 3.60 -0.19 12.13
N MET A 489 4.83 -0.22 12.64
CA MET A 489 5.90 -1.09 12.14
C MET A 489 5.74 -2.53 12.63
N ASP A 490 4.87 -2.77 13.62
CA ASP A 490 4.82 -4.05 14.35
C ASP A 490 3.89 -5.09 13.75
N ARG A 491 3.17 -4.82 12.65
CA ARG A 491 2.15 -5.78 12.18
C ARG A 491 2.58 -6.65 11.01
N GLU A 492 3.42 -6.17 10.10
CA GLU A 492 3.73 -6.89 8.87
C GLU A 492 5.07 -6.43 8.26
N THR A 493 6.07 -7.30 8.24
CA THR A 493 7.30 -7.09 7.47
C THR A 493 7.28 -7.95 6.20
N TRP A 494 7.44 -7.31 5.05
CA TRP A 494 7.52 -8.01 3.77
C TRP A 494 8.96 -8.42 3.50
N ASN A 495 9.21 -9.73 3.47
CA ASN A 495 10.47 -10.29 3.02
C ASN A 495 10.40 -10.50 1.51
N ILE A 496 11.29 -9.85 0.77
CA ILE A 496 11.28 -9.86 -0.70
C ILE A 496 12.47 -10.66 -1.24
N GLY A 497 12.28 -11.28 -2.41
CA GLY A 497 13.36 -11.92 -3.15
C GLY A 497 13.93 -13.13 -2.44
N ARG A 498 15.26 -13.17 -2.32
CA ARG A 498 15.96 -14.27 -1.63
C ARG A 498 15.64 -14.36 -0.14
N SER A 499 15.28 -13.24 0.49
CA SER A 499 14.91 -13.19 1.91
C SER A 499 13.53 -13.77 2.19
N ALA A 500 12.67 -13.91 1.16
CA ALA A 500 11.34 -14.49 1.31
C ALA A 500 11.42 -15.98 1.71
N HIS A 501 10.74 -16.33 2.79
CA HIS A 501 10.70 -17.67 3.39
C HIS A 501 9.31 -17.97 3.98
N GLY A 502 9.05 -19.24 4.30
CA GLY A 502 7.74 -19.68 4.81
C GLY A 502 6.67 -19.64 3.70
N THR A 503 5.58 -18.91 3.93
CA THR A 503 4.48 -18.79 2.95
C THR A 503 4.84 -17.82 1.82
N ILE A 504 5.50 -18.36 0.80
CA ILE A 504 5.94 -17.60 -0.37
C ILE A 504 4.76 -17.29 -1.29
N GLN A 505 4.64 -16.02 -1.64
CA GLN A 505 3.73 -15.48 -2.65
C GLN A 505 4.53 -15.16 -3.91
N THR A 506 4.01 -15.57 -5.07
CA THR A 506 4.56 -15.20 -6.38
C THR A 506 3.62 -14.21 -7.06
N PRO A 507 4.14 -13.12 -7.65
CA PRO A 507 3.33 -12.05 -8.22
C PRO A 507 2.80 -12.37 -9.62
N VAL A 508 3.39 -13.36 -10.30
CA VAL A 508 3.11 -13.72 -11.69
C VAL A 508 3.03 -15.24 -11.83
N ILE A 509 1.90 -15.74 -12.35
CA ILE A 509 1.60 -17.17 -12.56
C ILE A 509 1.22 -17.37 -14.03
N GLY A 510 1.83 -18.36 -14.69
CA GLY A 510 1.54 -18.65 -16.10
C GLY A 510 1.84 -17.49 -17.06
N GLY A 511 2.73 -16.57 -16.68
CA GLY A 511 3.03 -15.36 -17.45
C GLY A 511 2.02 -14.22 -17.31
N CYS A 512 1.06 -14.32 -16.37
CA CYS A 512 0.10 -13.26 -16.04
C CYS A 512 0.30 -12.81 -14.58
N PHE A 513 0.02 -11.55 -14.27
CA PHE A 513 -0.07 -11.10 -12.88
C PHE A 513 -1.16 -11.90 -12.14
N ASP A 514 -0.85 -12.33 -10.91
CA ASP A 514 -1.88 -12.85 -10.01
C ASP A 514 -2.69 -11.67 -9.44
N ILE A 515 -3.95 -11.59 -9.85
CA ILE A 515 -4.87 -10.50 -9.47
C ILE A 515 -5.06 -10.44 -7.95
N GLY A 516 -4.98 -11.59 -7.25
CA GLY A 516 -5.07 -11.66 -5.79
C GLY A 516 -3.81 -11.20 -5.06
N ARG A 517 -2.75 -10.84 -5.79
CA ARG A 517 -1.41 -10.52 -5.26
C ARG A 517 -0.97 -9.10 -5.61
N LEU A 518 -1.92 -8.17 -5.70
CA LEU A 518 -1.64 -6.75 -5.95
C LEU A 518 -0.64 -6.17 -4.94
N THR A 519 -0.82 -6.44 -3.64
CA THR A 519 0.09 -5.96 -2.59
C THR A 519 1.49 -6.57 -2.72
N THR A 520 1.59 -7.85 -3.08
CA THR A 520 2.86 -8.54 -3.35
C THR A 520 3.65 -7.82 -4.45
N ASN A 521 2.99 -7.48 -5.57
CA ASN A 521 3.58 -6.73 -6.68
C ASN A 521 4.08 -5.36 -6.22
N TYR A 522 3.24 -4.62 -5.48
CA TYR A 522 3.60 -3.32 -4.90
C TYR A 522 4.84 -3.40 -3.99
N GLN A 523 4.90 -4.39 -3.11
CA GLN A 523 6.01 -4.55 -2.15
C GLN A 523 7.32 -4.93 -2.85
N ILE A 524 7.26 -5.77 -3.89
CA ILE A 524 8.43 -6.09 -4.71
C ILE A 524 8.97 -4.84 -5.41
N ILE A 525 8.10 -4.01 -6.01
CA ILE A 525 8.52 -2.74 -6.64
C ILE A 525 9.10 -1.78 -5.60
N ARG A 526 8.44 -1.62 -4.44
CA ARG A 526 8.94 -0.80 -3.33
C ARG A 526 10.33 -1.25 -2.88
N HIS A 527 10.55 -2.56 -2.77
CA HIS A 527 11.86 -3.11 -2.43
C HIS A 527 12.92 -2.76 -3.48
N ILE A 528 12.61 -2.90 -4.78
CA ILE A 528 13.53 -2.49 -5.85
C ILE A 528 13.90 -1.00 -5.74
N LEU A 529 12.92 -0.13 -5.52
CA LEU A 529 13.16 1.32 -5.43
C LEU A 529 14.01 1.69 -4.20
N THR A 530 13.82 1.00 -3.08
CA THR A 530 14.45 1.35 -1.79
C THR A 530 15.76 0.61 -1.51
N ALA A 531 15.94 -0.59 -2.08
CA ALA A 531 17.04 -1.50 -1.77
C ALA A 531 17.64 -2.20 -3.00
N GLY A 532 17.00 -2.15 -4.17
CA GLY A 532 17.46 -2.84 -5.38
C GLY A 532 18.63 -2.15 -6.09
N PHE A 533 18.90 -0.88 -5.78
CA PHE A 533 19.97 -0.07 -6.37
C PHE A 533 20.92 0.47 -5.30
N ASN A 534 22.13 0.88 -5.71
CA ASN A 534 23.08 1.55 -4.82
C ASN A 534 22.58 2.89 -4.29
N GLU A 535 21.73 3.60 -5.05
CA GLU A 535 21.02 4.80 -4.60
C GLU A 535 19.56 4.46 -4.29
N ARG A 536 18.96 5.15 -3.31
CA ARG A 536 17.54 4.97 -2.97
C ARG A 536 16.66 5.85 -3.87
N TYR A 537 15.59 5.28 -4.38
CA TYR A 537 14.55 5.96 -5.14
C TYR A 537 13.29 6.16 -4.29
N ASN A 538 12.54 7.21 -4.60
CA ASN A 538 11.24 7.44 -3.97
C ASN A 538 10.22 6.47 -4.59
N ILE A 539 9.20 6.07 -3.83
CA ILE A 539 8.13 5.23 -4.36
C ILE A 539 7.38 5.89 -5.53
N SER A 540 7.36 7.23 -5.54
CA SER A 540 6.80 8.05 -6.61
C SER A 540 7.71 8.20 -7.85
N SER A 541 8.88 7.54 -7.89
CA SER A 541 9.77 7.60 -9.06
C SER A 541 9.08 7.11 -10.34
N PRO A 542 9.42 7.68 -11.52
CA PRO A 542 8.77 7.31 -12.77
C PRO A 542 9.19 5.91 -13.21
N ILE A 543 8.21 5.07 -13.53
CA ILE A 543 8.39 3.64 -13.85
C ILE A 543 8.04 3.38 -15.31
N HIS A 544 8.90 2.63 -15.99
CA HIS A 544 8.67 2.03 -17.29
C HIS A 544 8.61 0.51 -17.11
N MET A 545 7.45 -0.09 -17.35
CA MET A 545 7.22 -1.52 -17.16
C MET A 545 6.97 -2.20 -18.51
N ALA A 546 7.69 -3.30 -18.77
CA ALA A 546 7.38 -4.16 -19.89
C ALA A 546 6.33 -5.21 -19.49
N LEU A 547 5.40 -5.48 -20.41
CA LEU A 547 4.32 -6.44 -20.27
C LEU A 547 4.52 -7.55 -21.28
N SER A 548 4.64 -8.78 -20.79
CA SER A 548 4.57 -9.98 -21.61
C SER A 548 3.16 -10.16 -22.21
N PRO A 549 3.00 -10.96 -23.26
CA PRO A 549 1.69 -11.13 -23.94
C PRO A 549 0.53 -11.49 -23.00
N GLY A 550 0.77 -12.30 -21.96
CA GLY A 550 -0.25 -12.63 -20.96
C GLY A 550 -0.68 -11.43 -20.11
N GLN A 551 0.28 -10.59 -19.70
CA GLN A 551 0.06 -9.41 -18.85
C GLN A 551 -0.64 -8.26 -19.59
N MET A 552 -0.49 -8.18 -20.91
CA MET A 552 -1.06 -7.11 -21.75
C MET A 552 -2.60 -6.98 -21.61
N THR A 553 -3.28 -8.07 -21.26
CA THR A 553 -4.74 -8.09 -21.08
C THR A 553 -5.19 -7.59 -19.71
N GLN A 554 -4.26 -7.35 -18.77
CA GLN A 554 -4.55 -7.07 -17.36
C GLN A 554 -4.49 -5.58 -17.01
N LEU A 555 -4.99 -4.72 -17.91
CA LEU A 555 -5.00 -3.26 -17.71
C LEU A 555 -5.69 -2.82 -16.40
N PRO A 556 -6.82 -3.42 -15.94
CA PRO A 556 -7.43 -3.05 -14.66
C PRO A 556 -6.50 -3.30 -13.46
N PHE A 557 -5.76 -4.41 -13.46
CA PHE A 557 -4.79 -4.72 -12.42
C PHE A 557 -3.65 -3.69 -12.42
N LEU A 558 -3.14 -3.33 -13.59
CA LEU A 558 -2.09 -2.31 -13.74
C LEU A 558 -2.55 -0.94 -13.25
N LYS A 559 -3.81 -0.57 -13.48
CA LYS A 559 -4.40 0.66 -12.93
C LYS A 559 -4.44 0.65 -11.40
N GLN A 560 -4.82 -0.48 -10.79
CA GLN A 560 -4.79 -0.63 -9.33
C GLN A 560 -3.35 -0.58 -8.79
N LEU A 561 -2.40 -1.20 -9.48
CA LEU A 561 -1.00 -1.21 -9.09
C LEU A 561 -0.40 0.19 -9.16
N HIS A 562 -0.68 0.92 -10.24
CA HIS A 562 -0.31 2.33 -10.37
C HIS A 562 -0.90 3.19 -9.24
N GLY A 563 -2.19 2.99 -8.93
CA GLY A 563 -2.86 3.67 -7.83
C GLY A 563 -2.21 3.42 -6.46
N LYS A 564 -1.63 2.23 -6.22
CA LYS A 564 -0.86 1.94 -5.00
C LYS A 564 0.53 2.55 -4.97
N LEU A 565 1.21 2.65 -6.12
CA LEU A 565 2.60 3.15 -6.20
C LEU A 565 2.69 4.67 -6.11
N PHE A 566 1.66 5.40 -6.52
CA PHE A 566 1.68 6.87 -6.64
C PHE A 566 2.88 7.39 -7.46
N SER A 567 3.31 6.63 -8.48
CA SER A 567 4.40 7.03 -9.36
C SER A 567 4.06 8.28 -10.16
N THR A 568 5.01 9.21 -10.28
CA THR A 568 4.89 10.44 -11.09
C THR A 568 4.60 10.15 -12.57
N SER A 569 5.04 8.99 -13.08
CA SER A 569 4.70 8.47 -14.39
C SER A 569 4.75 6.94 -14.35
N PHE A 570 3.78 6.29 -14.99
CA PHE A 570 3.70 4.83 -15.11
C PHE A 570 3.46 4.45 -16.56
N ILE A 571 4.54 4.13 -17.27
CA ILE A 571 4.53 3.83 -18.69
C ILE A 571 4.64 2.32 -18.86
N VAL A 572 3.70 1.73 -19.59
CA VAL A 572 3.71 0.29 -19.88
C VAL A 572 3.97 0.05 -21.36
N LYS A 573 4.77 -0.99 -21.64
CA LYS A 573 5.27 -1.31 -22.99
C LYS A 573 5.12 -2.78 -23.30
N ASP A 574 4.94 -3.09 -24.58
CA ASP A 574 4.83 -4.45 -25.06
C ASP A 574 6.21 -5.12 -25.17
N ALA A 575 6.44 -6.17 -24.39
CA ALA A 575 7.74 -6.82 -24.31
C ALA A 575 8.20 -7.45 -25.64
N ALA A 576 7.29 -7.99 -26.45
CA ALA A 576 7.65 -8.62 -27.73
C ALA A 576 8.06 -7.56 -28.77
N LEU A 577 7.37 -6.43 -28.80
CA LEU A 577 7.74 -5.31 -29.66
C LEU A 577 9.10 -4.71 -29.28
N LEU A 578 9.37 -4.54 -27.99
CA LEU A 578 10.66 -4.07 -27.49
C LEU A 578 11.81 -4.98 -27.92
N VAL A 579 11.58 -6.30 -27.94
CA VAL A 579 12.58 -7.28 -28.38
C VAL A 579 12.87 -7.16 -29.87
N LEU A 580 11.86 -7.02 -30.73
CA LEU A 580 12.10 -6.75 -32.17
C LEU A 580 12.91 -5.47 -32.37
N GLN A 581 12.60 -4.44 -31.59
CA GLN A 581 13.26 -3.14 -31.67
C GLN A 581 14.75 -3.21 -31.32
N VAL A 582 15.15 -4.04 -30.34
CA VAL A 582 16.56 -4.31 -30.01
C VAL A 582 17.33 -4.84 -31.22
N HIS A 583 16.65 -5.60 -32.09
CA HIS A 583 17.23 -6.16 -33.30
C HIS A 583 17.00 -5.28 -34.55
N GLY A 584 16.47 -4.07 -34.39
CA GLY A 584 16.21 -3.15 -35.50
C GLY A 584 15.06 -3.59 -36.42
N LEU A 585 14.16 -4.43 -35.92
CA LEU A 585 13.03 -4.97 -36.67
C LEU A 585 11.72 -4.30 -36.27
N GLU A 586 10.82 -4.13 -37.25
CA GLU A 586 9.45 -3.63 -37.03
C GLU A 586 8.38 -4.70 -37.24
N SER A 587 8.77 -5.81 -37.87
CA SER A 587 7.97 -7.00 -38.12
C SER A 587 8.85 -8.23 -37.92
N GLY A 588 8.25 -9.33 -37.50
CA GLY A 588 8.95 -10.58 -37.25
C GLY A 588 8.15 -11.49 -36.31
N THR A 589 8.75 -12.63 -36.00
CA THR A 589 8.21 -13.60 -35.05
C THR A 589 9.12 -13.63 -33.82
N VAL A 590 8.58 -13.37 -32.63
CA VAL A 590 9.35 -13.39 -31.38
C VAL A 590 9.02 -14.64 -30.60
N VAL A 591 10.03 -15.45 -30.31
CA VAL A 591 9.95 -16.64 -29.44
C VAL A 591 10.48 -16.25 -28.06
N MET A 592 9.56 -15.96 -27.13
CA MET A 592 9.86 -15.52 -25.77
C MET A 592 9.80 -16.69 -24.79
N MET A 593 10.94 -17.07 -24.21
CA MET A 593 11.08 -18.28 -23.40
C MET A 593 11.39 -17.94 -21.93
N GLY A 594 10.34 -17.89 -21.10
CA GLY A 594 10.42 -17.59 -19.67
C GLY A 594 10.22 -18.81 -18.77
N HIS A 595 10.36 -18.61 -17.45
CA HIS A 595 10.11 -19.67 -16.47
C HIS A 595 8.64 -20.11 -16.46
N GLY A 596 7.70 -19.17 -16.29
CA GLY A 596 6.28 -19.48 -16.17
C GLY A 596 5.50 -19.50 -17.48
N ALA A 597 6.08 -18.99 -18.57
CA ALA A 597 5.43 -18.94 -19.87
C ALA A 597 6.44 -18.94 -21.00
N THR A 598 6.10 -19.63 -22.09
CA THR A 598 6.76 -19.54 -23.39
C THR A 598 5.73 -19.08 -24.42
N SER A 599 6.02 -18.03 -25.19
CA SER A 599 5.10 -17.45 -26.17
C SER A 599 5.78 -17.27 -27.52
N ILE A 600 5.05 -17.54 -28.60
CA ILE A 600 5.45 -17.25 -29.98
C ILE A 600 4.53 -16.15 -30.50
N VAL A 601 5.11 -15.00 -30.85
CA VAL A 601 4.39 -13.75 -31.14
C VAL A 601 4.72 -13.30 -32.55
N CYS A 602 3.74 -13.35 -33.47
CA CYS A 602 3.88 -12.81 -34.82
C CYS A 602 3.44 -11.34 -34.86
N ILE A 603 4.35 -10.46 -35.25
CA ILE A 603 4.15 -9.02 -35.30
C ILE A 603 4.40 -8.54 -36.73
N VAL A 604 3.47 -7.74 -37.26
CA VAL A 604 3.58 -7.12 -38.58
C VAL A 604 3.30 -5.64 -38.44
N ASN A 605 4.23 -4.81 -38.93
CA ASN A 605 4.15 -3.35 -38.86
C ASN A 605 3.81 -2.86 -37.45
N ARG A 606 4.52 -3.40 -36.46
CA ARG A 606 4.38 -3.08 -35.02
C ARG A 606 3.02 -3.46 -34.41
N LYS A 607 2.24 -4.31 -35.07
CA LYS A 607 0.96 -4.84 -34.56
C LYS A 607 1.02 -6.34 -34.38
N HIS A 608 0.46 -6.83 -33.27
CA HIS A 608 0.25 -8.26 -33.07
C HIS A 608 -0.71 -8.79 -34.13
N VAL A 609 -0.29 -9.81 -34.85
CA VAL A 609 -1.14 -10.55 -35.77
C VAL A 609 -1.63 -11.84 -35.11
N LYS A 610 -0.73 -12.56 -34.44
CA LYS A 610 -1.08 -13.81 -33.76
C LYS A 610 -0.12 -14.12 -32.61
N VAL A 611 -0.66 -14.67 -31.53
CA VAL A 611 0.10 -15.09 -30.35
C VAL A 611 -0.29 -16.52 -30.01
N VAL A 612 0.70 -17.37 -29.76
CA VAL A 612 0.51 -18.75 -29.30
C VAL A 612 1.33 -18.99 -28.03
N SER A 613 0.70 -19.57 -27.01
CA SER A 613 1.40 -20.08 -25.84
C SER A 613 1.94 -21.47 -26.15
N PHE A 614 3.24 -21.67 -25.96
CA PHE A 614 3.89 -22.96 -26.11
C PHE A 614 3.85 -23.71 -24.76
N PRO A 615 3.45 -25.00 -24.72
CA PRO A 615 3.17 -25.71 -23.47
C PRO A 615 4.42 -26.06 -22.63
N VAL A 616 5.62 -25.93 -23.17
CA VAL A 616 6.87 -26.18 -22.44
C VAL A 616 7.47 -24.85 -21.99
N THR A 617 7.67 -24.71 -20.70
CA THR A 617 8.24 -23.52 -20.05
C THR A 617 9.46 -23.90 -19.21
N GLY A 618 10.15 -22.92 -18.63
CA GLY A 618 11.23 -23.21 -17.67
C GLY A 618 10.75 -23.98 -16.45
N SER A 619 9.53 -23.74 -15.98
CA SER A 619 8.94 -24.51 -14.88
C SER A 619 8.68 -25.96 -15.27
N THR A 620 8.22 -26.23 -16.50
CA THR A 620 8.09 -27.59 -17.04
C THR A 620 9.44 -28.33 -16.99
N ILE A 621 10.51 -27.66 -17.43
CA ILE A 621 11.85 -28.24 -17.49
C ILE A 621 12.41 -28.42 -16.09
N ALA A 622 12.28 -27.43 -15.20
CA ALA A 622 12.73 -27.53 -13.82
C ALA A 622 12.05 -28.69 -13.07
N HIS A 623 10.75 -28.90 -13.27
CA HIS A 623 10.03 -30.05 -12.69
C HIS A 623 10.53 -31.37 -13.26
N TYR A 624 10.70 -31.47 -14.58
CA TYR A 624 11.25 -32.67 -15.21
C TYR A 624 12.64 -33.02 -14.67
N THR A 625 13.56 -32.04 -14.64
CA THR A 625 14.92 -32.22 -14.13
C THR A 625 14.91 -32.65 -12.67
N THR A 626 14.04 -32.04 -11.85
CA THR A 626 13.94 -32.38 -10.42
C THR A 626 13.43 -33.80 -10.21
N ALA A 627 12.34 -34.18 -10.89
CA ALA A 627 11.75 -35.51 -10.78
C ALA A 627 12.74 -36.60 -11.22
N ARG A 628 13.42 -36.39 -12.35
CA ARG A 628 14.42 -37.35 -12.87
C ARG A 628 15.67 -37.43 -12.01
N ALA A 629 16.17 -36.30 -11.51
CA ALA A 629 17.32 -36.32 -10.59
C ALA A 629 17.00 -37.09 -9.30
N GLN A 630 15.76 -37.00 -8.80
CA GLN A 630 15.31 -37.80 -7.66
C GLN A 630 15.19 -39.29 -8.00
N GLU A 631 14.63 -39.63 -9.16
CA GLU A 631 14.52 -41.00 -9.66
C GLU A 631 15.89 -41.69 -9.80
N TYR A 632 16.87 -41.00 -10.35
CA TYR A 632 18.22 -41.52 -10.57
C TYR A 632 19.10 -41.54 -9.31
N GLY A 633 18.68 -40.86 -8.23
CA GLY A 633 19.41 -40.83 -6.97
C GLY A 633 20.89 -40.46 -7.13
N THR A 634 21.78 -41.28 -6.57
CA THR A 634 23.23 -41.00 -6.54
C THR A 634 23.89 -40.90 -7.92
N GLU A 635 23.27 -41.42 -8.98
CA GLU A 635 23.80 -41.35 -10.35
C GLU A 635 23.61 -39.96 -10.98
N ALA A 636 22.68 -39.15 -10.45
CA ALA A 636 22.47 -37.74 -10.79
C ALA A 636 23.16 -36.78 -9.79
N LYS A 637 24.31 -37.19 -9.23
CA LYS A 637 24.98 -36.52 -8.10
C LYS A 637 25.14 -35.00 -8.27
N ILE A 638 25.46 -34.53 -9.47
CA ILE A 638 25.66 -33.11 -9.78
C ILE A 638 24.39 -32.29 -9.55
N PHE A 639 23.21 -32.87 -9.81
CA PHE A 639 21.91 -32.23 -9.62
C PHE A 639 21.43 -32.26 -8.16
N LEU A 640 21.97 -33.17 -7.34
CA LEU A 640 21.57 -33.35 -5.92
C LEU A 640 22.54 -32.71 -4.90
N GLN A 641 23.73 -32.25 -5.31
CA GLN A 641 24.84 -31.91 -4.40
C GLN A 641 24.75 -30.56 -3.67
N SER A 642 23.72 -29.75 -3.89
CA SER A 642 23.61 -28.41 -3.28
C SER A 642 22.85 -28.43 -1.95
N ARG A 643 23.53 -28.12 -0.84
CA ARG A 643 22.89 -27.88 0.48
C ARG A 643 22.38 -26.44 0.68
N ARG A 644 22.73 -25.50 -0.22
CA ARG A 644 22.46 -24.05 -0.02
C ARG A 644 21.26 -23.53 -0.81
N GLU A 645 21.03 -24.03 -2.02
CA GLU A 645 19.91 -23.60 -2.89
C GLU A 645 19.22 -24.83 -3.53
N PRO A 646 17.88 -24.84 -3.61
CA PRO A 646 17.12 -25.93 -4.23
C PRO A 646 17.46 -26.09 -5.72
N LEU A 647 17.44 -27.33 -6.24
CA LEU A 647 17.68 -27.62 -7.66
C LEU A 647 16.77 -26.81 -8.61
N LYS A 648 15.53 -26.54 -8.18
CA LYS A 648 14.59 -25.70 -8.92
C LYS A 648 15.14 -24.31 -9.28
N GLU A 649 16.03 -23.75 -8.45
CA GLU A 649 16.60 -22.41 -8.65
C GLU A 649 17.92 -22.43 -9.43
N ARG A 650 18.46 -23.62 -9.77
CA ARG A 650 19.79 -23.75 -10.41
C ARG A 650 19.83 -24.65 -11.64
N TYR A 651 18.70 -25.27 -12.01
CA TYR A 651 18.63 -26.21 -13.14
C TYR A 651 19.21 -25.63 -14.44
N TYR A 652 19.05 -24.32 -14.67
CA TYR A 652 19.54 -23.64 -15.87
C TYR A 652 21.07 -23.64 -15.97
N GLU A 653 21.80 -23.73 -14.86
CA GLU A 653 23.28 -23.82 -14.81
C GLU A 653 23.78 -25.20 -15.20
N LEU A 654 22.94 -26.23 -15.00
CA LEU A 654 23.31 -27.63 -15.10
C LEU A 654 22.93 -28.25 -16.44
N CYS A 655 21.95 -27.66 -17.14
CA CYS A 655 21.42 -28.17 -18.41
C CYS A 655 22.09 -27.50 -19.61
N GLN A 656 22.10 -28.20 -20.75
CA GLN A 656 22.63 -27.69 -22.01
C GLN A 656 21.90 -28.30 -23.21
N VAL A 657 21.73 -27.53 -24.29
CA VAL A 657 21.14 -28.05 -25.53
C VAL A 657 22.17 -28.89 -26.29
N SER A 658 21.76 -30.09 -26.69
CA SER A 658 22.57 -30.96 -27.55
C SER A 658 22.33 -30.64 -29.04
N MET A 659 23.40 -30.71 -29.83
CA MET A 659 23.29 -30.62 -31.29
C MET A 659 22.84 -31.96 -31.89
N ASP A 660 23.16 -33.10 -31.28
CA ASP A 660 22.69 -34.43 -31.68
C ASP A 660 22.26 -35.22 -30.44
N TYR A 661 21.01 -34.97 -30.02
CA TYR A 661 20.49 -35.52 -28.77
C TYR A 661 20.54 -37.06 -28.75
N LYS A 662 20.26 -37.73 -29.87
CA LYS A 662 20.28 -39.19 -29.94
C LYS A 662 21.69 -39.73 -29.69
N ALA A 663 22.71 -39.09 -30.25
CA ALA A 663 24.09 -39.48 -30.02
C ALA A 663 24.52 -39.17 -28.58
N ASP A 664 24.25 -37.96 -28.09
CA ASP A 664 24.74 -37.50 -26.78
C ASP A 664 24.04 -38.21 -25.61
N ALA A 665 22.73 -38.49 -25.72
CA ALA A 665 21.98 -39.23 -24.71
C ALA A 665 22.40 -40.71 -24.61
N SER A 666 22.93 -41.29 -25.69
CA SER A 666 23.34 -42.71 -25.75
C SER A 666 24.76 -42.99 -25.23
N LYS A 667 25.61 -41.96 -25.10
CA LYS A 667 27.05 -42.10 -24.82
C LYS A 667 27.49 -41.53 -23.47
N GLY A 668 26.59 -40.89 -22.72
CA GLY A 668 26.90 -40.15 -21.51
C GLY A 668 26.59 -40.90 -20.20
N SER A 669 27.07 -40.34 -19.08
CA SER A 669 26.59 -40.72 -17.75
C SER A 669 25.10 -40.36 -17.57
N VAL A 670 24.44 -40.87 -16.54
CA VAL A 670 23.05 -40.47 -16.20
C VAL A 670 22.93 -38.96 -16.01
N SER A 671 23.95 -38.32 -15.45
CA SER A 671 24.02 -36.85 -15.32
C SER A 671 24.14 -36.16 -16.69
N ASP A 672 24.88 -36.72 -17.64
CA ASP A 672 24.98 -36.17 -19.01
C ASP A 672 23.67 -36.38 -19.78
N SER A 673 23.06 -37.55 -19.65
CA SER A 673 21.74 -37.83 -20.22
C SER A 673 20.68 -36.86 -19.70
N LEU A 674 20.66 -36.57 -18.38
CA LEU A 674 19.74 -35.59 -17.81
C LEU A 674 20.04 -34.15 -18.24
N ARG A 675 21.34 -33.78 -18.33
CA ARG A 675 21.80 -32.46 -18.81
C ARG A 675 21.26 -32.13 -20.20
N PHE A 676 21.19 -33.11 -21.09
CA PHE A 676 20.72 -32.93 -22.47
C PHE A 676 19.22 -33.19 -22.65
N SER A 677 18.65 -34.17 -21.94
CA SER A 677 17.22 -34.51 -22.08
C SER A 677 16.28 -33.45 -21.52
N ALA A 678 16.70 -32.70 -20.49
CA ALA A 678 15.87 -31.65 -19.91
C ALA A 678 15.56 -30.49 -20.91
N PRO A 679 16.55 -29.88 -21.58
CA PRO A 679 16.27 -28.90 -22.64
C PRO A 679 15.65 -29.50 -23.90
N GLU A 680 15.89 -30.79 -24.18
CA GLU A 680 15.34 -31.45 -25.38
C GLU A 680 13.80 -31.46 -25.38
N ILE A 681 13.13 -31.36 -24.23
CA ILE A 681 11.66 -31.25 -24.13
C ILE A 681 11.12 -30.06 -24.94
N LEU A 682 11.92 -29.01 -25.16
CA LEU A 682 11.54 -27.89 -26.03
C LEU A 682 11.40 -28.33 -27.50
N PHE A 683 12.25 -29.25 -27.95
CA PHE A 683 12.29 -29.76 -29.32
C PHE A 683 11.44 -31.02 -29.49
N ASP A 684 11.35 -31.86 -28.47
CA ASP A 684 10.51 -33.05 -28.40
C ASP A 684 9.70 -33.09 -27.08
N PRO A 685 8.55 -32.39 -27.01
CA PRO A 685 7.72 -32.36 -25.81
C PRO A 685 7.20 -33.75 -25.38
N ALA A 686 7.20 -34.75 -26.28
CA ALA A 686 6.76 -36.10 -25.97
C ALA A 686 7.66 -36.79 -24.93
N LEU A 687 8.91 -36.35 -24.77
CA LEU A 687 9.82 -36.81 -23.71
C LEU A 687 9.24 -36.60 -22.29
N ASN A 688 8.36 -35.61 -22.13
CA ASN A 688 7.63 -35.35 -20.90
C ASN A 688 6.11 -35.60 -21.05
N GLN A 689 5.72 -36.47 -21.99
CA GLN A 689 4.32 -36.84 -22.25
C GLN A 689 3.41 -35.66 -22.65
N ILE A 690 4.00 -34.56 -23.12
CA ILE A 690 3.25 -33.39 -23.59
C ILE A 690 2.89 -33.60 -25.06
N LYS A 691 1.59 -33.65 -25.36
CA LYS A 691 1.07 -33.83 -26.72
C LYS A 691 1.13 -32.51 -27.50
N SER A 692 2.32 -32.12 -27.94
CA SER A 692 2.56 -30.92 -28.73
C SER A 692 3.71 -31.16 -29.71
N ALA A 693 3.71 -30.43 -30.84
CA ALA A 693 4.89 -30.31 -31.67
C ALA A 693 6.00 -29.55 -30.91
N GLY A 694 7.25 -29.72 -31.34
CA GLY A 694 8.40 -28.98 -30.81
C GLY A 694 8.31 -27.47 -31.06
N ILE A 695 9.18 -26.71 -30.41
CA ILE A 695 9.20 -25.24 -30.50
C ILE A 695 9.50 -24.77 -31.93
N VAL A 696 10.33 -25.51 -32.67
CA VAL A 696 10.68 -25.21 -34.07
C VAL A 696 9.46 -25.39 -34.97
N GLU A 697 8.81 -26.55 -34.91
CA GLU A 697 7.62 -26.88 -35.72
C GLU A 697 6.46 -25.97 -35.35
N SER A 698 6.29 -25.66 -34.05
CA SER A 698 5.25 -24.74 -33.58
C SER A 698 5.46 -23.32 -34.11
N THR A 699 6.71 -22.85 -34.14
CA THR A 699 7.06 -21.54 -34.71
C THR A 699 6.75 -21.48 -36.21
N LEU A 700 7.19 -22.50 -36.96
CA LEU A 700 6.93 -22.57 -38.40
C LEU A 700 5.45 -22.73 -38.74
N SER A 701 4.73 -23.57 -37.99
CA SER A 701 3.29 -23.76 -38.14
C SER A 701 2.54 -22.45 -37.93
N LEU A 702 2.96 -21.65 -36.94
CA LEU A 702 2.37 -20.34 -36.69
C LEU A 702 2.63 -19.38 -37.86
N ILE A 703 3.87 -19.27 -38.33
CA ILE A 703 4.23 -18.41 -39.48
C ILE A 703 3.43 -18.81 -40.72
N LYS A 704 3.38 -20.11 -41.04
CA LYS A 704 2.65 -20.65 -42.19
C LYS A 704 1.14 -20.46 -42.11
N SER A 705 0.60 -20.26 -40.92
CA SER A 705 -0.82 -19.93 -40.73
C SER A 705 -1.19 -18.48 -41.10
N ILE A 706 -0.20 -17.65 -41.47
CA ILE A 706 -0.36 -16.22 -41.85
C ILE A 706 0.38 -15.97 -43.19
N PRO A 707 -0.03 -16.62 -44.29
CA PRO A 707 0.71 -16.59 -45.56
C PRO A 707 0.84 -15.19 -46.16
N GLU A 708 -0.11 -14.29 -45.92
CA GLU A 708 -0.12 -12.91 -46.43
C GLU A 708 1.04 -12.04 -45.92
N HIS A 709 1.71 -12.47 -44.84
CA HIS A 709 2.80 -11.75 -44.20
C HIS A 709 4.07 -12.60 -44.01
N ALA A 710 4.15 -13.75 -44.67
CA ALA A 710 5.24 -14.73 -44.48
C ALA A 710 6.63 -14.09 -44.60
N SER A 711 6.87 -13.27 -45.64
CA SER A 711 8.17 -12.61 -45.84
C SER A 711 8.58 -11.67 -44.71
N LEU A 712 7.63 -11.03 -44.03
CA LEU A 712 7.89 -10.16 -42.87
C LEU A 712 8.09 -10.98 -41.59
N LEU A 713 7.43 -12.13 -41.48
CA LEU A 713 7.46 -13.01 -40.30
C LEU A 713 8.64 -13.98 -40.28
N ASN A 714 9.35 -14.14 -41.40
CA ASN A 714 10.54 -14.97 -41.54
C ASN A 714 11.72 -14.51 -40.66
N ASN A 715 11.70 -13.27 -40.17
CA ASN A 715 12.66 -12.79 -39.19
C ASN A 715 12.24 -13.23 -37.79
N VAL A 716 12.86 -14.31 -37.29
CA VAL A 716 12.55 -14.92 -36.00
C VAL A 716 13.55 -14.45 -34.95
N VAL A 717 13.08 -13.83 -33.88
CA VAL A 717 13.91 -13.42 -32.73
C VAL A 717 13.70 -14.39 -31.57
N ILE A 718 14.77 -14.99 -31.04
CA ILE A 718 14.72 -15.83 -29.84
C ILE A 718 15.18 -15.05 -28.61
N THR A 719 14.42 -15.12 -27.52
CA THR A 719 14.72 -14.36 -26.29
C THR A 719 14.23 -15.04 -25.02
N GLY A 720 14.64 -14.52 -23.85
CA GLY A 720 14.26 -15.02 -22.53
C GLY A 720 15.26 -16.01 -21.92
N GLY A 721 15.16 -16.25 -20.61
CA GLY A 721 16.18 -17.00 -19.86
C GLY A 721 16.44 -18.41 -20.36
N ASN A 722 15.42 -19.16 -20.79
CA ASN A 722 15.61 -20.53 -21.28
C ASN A 722 16.24 -20.60 -22.67
N SER A 723 16.27 -19.48 -23.39
CA SER A 723 17.01 -19.38 -24.64
C SER A 723 18.51 -19.12 -24.40
N CYS A 724 18.96 -18.85 -23.17
CA CYS A 724 20.35 -18.63 -22.82
C CYS A 724 21.17 -19.92 -22.63
N TRP A 725 20.59 -21.11 -22.85
CA TRP A 725 21.38 -22.33 -22.81
C TRP A 725 22.40 -22.38 -23.94
N LYS A 726 23.59 -22.89 -23.62
CA LYS A 726 24.64 -23.13 -24.61
C LYS A 726 24.09 -24.03 -25.73
N HIS A 727 24.40 -23.66 -26.97
CA HIS A 727 23.94 -24.28 -28.22
C HIS A 727 22.46 -24.15 -28.58
N PHE A 728 21.64 -23.45 -27.78
CA PHE A 728 20.22 -23.29 -28.09
C PHE A 728 20.00 -22.58 -29.43
N GLU A 729 20.71 -21.47 -29.66
CA GLU A 729 20.60 -20.68 -30.88
C GLU A 729 21.01 -21.49 -32.11
N GLU A 730 22.16 -22.17 -32.03
CA GLU A 730 22.71 -22.97 -33.12
C GLU A 730 21.79 -24.15 -33.46
N ARG A 731 21.25 -24.83 -32.43
CA ARG A 731 20.29 -25.94 -32.60
C ARG A 731 19.00 -25.44 -33.23
N PHE A 732 18.40 -24.39 -32.68
CA PHE A 732 17.13 -23.83 -33.15
C PHE A 732 17.26 -23.35 -34.60
N THR A 733 18.33 -22.60 -34.91
CA THR A 733 18.62 -22.07 -36.25
C THR A 733 18.81 -23.19 -37.27
N ARG A 734 19.63 -24.19 -36.93
CA ARG A 734 19.85 -25.34 -37.82
C ARG A 734 18.55 -26.09 -38.11
N ASP A 735 17.76 -26.37 -37.09
CA ASP A 735 16.56 -27.20 -37.24
C ASP A 735 15.44 -26.45 -37.96
N ILE A 736 15.24 -25.16 -37.67
CA ILE A 736 14.24 -24.36 -38.37
C ILE A 736 14.60 -24.16 -39.85
N GLN A 737 15.88 -23.90 -40.16
CA GLN A 737 16.36 -23.69 -41.54
C GLN A 737 16.47 -24.99 -42.36
N ARG A 738 16.55 -26.15 -41.70
CA ARG A 738 16.41 -27.45 -42.38
C ARG A 738 15.01 -27.64 -42.96
N ILE A 739 13.99 -27.10 -42.30
CA ILE A 739 12.59 -27.20 -42.74
C ILE A 739 12.26 -26.03 -43.68
N ASP A 740 12.73 -24.82 -43.38
CA ASP A 740 12.45 -23.62 -44.16
C ASP A 740 13.68 -22.69 -44.23
N LYS A 741 14.36 -22.68 -45.38
CA LYS A 741 15.61 -21.93 -45.58
C LYS A 741 15.43 -20.41 -45.64
N GLU A 742 14.20 -19.92 -45.76
CA GLU A 742 13.92 -18.47 -45.83
C GLU A 742 13.89 -17.81 -44.44
N ILE A 743 13.91 -18.61 -43.37
CA ILE A 743 13.90 -18.12 -41.99
C ILE A 743 15.26 -17.56 -41.58
N ASN A 744 15.26 -16.31 -41.12
CA ASN A 744 16.41 -15.65 -40.52
C ASN A 744 16.23 -15.63 -38.99
N VAL A 745 17.16 -16.24 -38.26
CA VAL A 745 17.13 -16.24 -36.79
C VAL A 745 18.04 -15.14 -36.24
N TYR A 746 17.50 -14.36 -35.31
CA TYR A 746 18.19 -13.30 -34.59
C TYR A 746 18.21 -13.61 -33.10
N ALA A 747 19.34 -13.35 -32.47
CA ALA A 747 19.49 -13.50 -31.03
C ALA A 747 20.56 -12.54 -30.50
N SER A 748 20.33 -11.98 -29.32
CA SER A 748 21.40 -11.34 -28.56
C SER A 748 22.44 -12.38 -28.12
N HIS A 749 23.64 -11.91 -27.78
CA HIS A 749 24.67 -12.73 -27.15
C HIS A 749 24.10 -13.51 -25.95
N VAL A 750 24.51 -14.77 -25.80
CA VAL A 750 23.93 -15.73 -24.85
C VAL A 750 23.84 -15.20 -23.42
N SER A 751 24.81 -14.41 -22.96
CA SER A 751 24.85 -13.83 -21.60
C SER A 751 23.88 -12.67 -21.38
N GLU A 752 23.38 -12.04 -22.45
CA GLU A 752 22.59 -10.81 -22.37
C GLU A 752 21.14 -10.98 -22.82
N ARG A 753 20.84 -12.06 -23.55
CA ARG A 753 19.53 -12.36 -24.15
C ARG A 753 18.37 -12.35 -23.16
N GLN A 754 18.63 -12.74 -21.90
CA GLN A 754 17.62 -12.64 -20.84
C GLN A 754 17.19 -11.19 -20.53
N TYR A 755 17.94 -10.18 -20.96
CA TYR A 755 17.68 -8.76 -20.70
C TYR A 755 17.20 -7.98 -21.94
N ASP A 756 16.89 -8.65 -23.07
CA ASP A 756 16.46 -7.97 -24.29
C ASP A 756 15.23 -7.07 -24.07
N VAL A 757 14.29 -7.49 -23.22
CA VAL A 757 13.14 -6.67 -22.84
C VAL A 757 13.56 -5.36 -22.15
N LEU A 758 14.50 -5.42 -21.20
CA LEU A 758 15.02 -4.22 -20.53
C LEU A 758 15.86 -3.35 -21.48
N LYS A 759 16.65 -3.96 -22.36
CA LYS A 759 17.39 -3.24 -23.42
C LYS A 759 16.43 -2.46 -24.30
N GLY A 760 15.35 -3.10 -24.73
CA GLY A 760 14.31 -2.47 -25.53
C GLY A 760 13.64 -1.32 -24.77
N LEU A 761 13.30 -1.49 -23.49
CA LEU A 761 12.77 -0.40 -22.65
C LEU A 761 13.69 0.83 -22.61
N LYS A 762 15.00 0.61 -22.42
CA LYS A 762 15.99 1.69 -22.44
C LYS A 762 16.05 2.35 -23.82
N LEU A 763 16.09 1.55 -24.88
CA LEU A 763 16.17 2.04 -26.26
C LEU A 763 14.91 2.83 -26.66
N ASP A 764 13.70 2.34 -26.38
CA ASP A 764 12.44 3.06 -26.62
C ASP A 764 12.39 4.38 -25.83
N SER A 765 12.92 4.39 -24.61
CA SER A 765 12.99 5.62 -23.80
C SER A 765 13.95 6.68 -24.35
N CYS A 766 14.82 6.33 -25.30
CA CYS A 766 15.68 7.30 -25.98
C CYS A 766 15.03 7.88 -27.26
N LEU A 767 13.87 7.37 -27.68
CA LEU A 767 13.21 7.83 -28.89
C LEU A 767 12.45 9.14 -28.68
N THR A 768 12.52 10.04 -29.67
CA THR A 768 11.79 11.32 -29.68
C THR A 768 10.27 11.13 -29.83
N LYS A 769 9.85 9.99 -30.37
CA LYS A 769 8.47 9.52 -30.44
C LYS A 769 8.47 8.04 -30.10
N SER A 770 7.75 7.65 -29.05
CA SER A 770 7.62 6.22 -28.76
C SER A 770 6.85 5.52 -29.89
N ILE A 771 7.27 4.30 -30.16
CA ILE A 771 6.70 3.45 -31.19
C ILE A 771 5.64 2.49 -30.58
N HIS A 772 5.55 2.42 -29.24
CA HIS A 772 4.94 1.30 -28.53
C HIS A 772 4.04 1.70 -27.34
N ASP A 773 3.54 2.94 -27.29
CA ASP A 773 2.72 3.41 -26.15
C ASP A 773 1.41 2.61 -26.03
N ILE A 774 1.27 1.85 -24.94
CA ILE A 774 -0.01 1.33 -24.48
C ILE A 774 -0.63 2.43 -23.62
N LYS A 775 -1.66 3.09 -24.15
CA LYS A 775 -2.36 4.14 -23.40
C LYS A 775 -3.18 3.53 -22.27
N LEU A 776 -2.69 3.63 -21.05
CA LEU A 776 -3.52 3.54 -19.86
C LEU A 776 -4.27 4.88 -19.76
N ASN A 777 -5.56 4.88 -20.12
CA ASN A 777 -6.42 6.07 -19.99
C ASN A 777 -6.32 6.71 -18.61
#